data_AF-F0VR13-F1
#
_entry.id   AF-F0VR13-F1
#
_cell.length_a   1.000
_cell.length_b   1.000
_cell.length_c   1.000
_cell.angle_alpha   90.00
_cell.angle_beta   90.00
_cell.angle_gamma   90.00
#
_symmetry.space_group_name_H-M   'P 1'
#
loop_
_entity.id
_entity.type
_entity.pdbx_description
1 polymer ?
#
loop_
_entity_poly.entity_id
_entity_poly.type
_entity_poly.pdbx_seq_one_letter_code
_entity_poly.pdbx_strand_id
1 'polypeptide(L)'
;MADQAVLLALSSLCGSSVRYVDLVLLTYMERQKKLYLAVGAQALFLVRRDWTRVLTGGEILYGMIKQVVDDEASEMDIVLLLDADELSRKQNKVWNAAEPLTITTINKALLLQWLEVAWSADFMLRKGRLGVFPKYLGKMSDEEQKNQFPAVQYDSYSFFLHREFEDRSGGAETLQTGTYLDGRGVEVSVSFEPPINVQCLEQLGRDNIRHVAVSWKKALLESDFQTQLLRSQPYIKKMNLCDDPASWSGWQLWVRTETHTIVCIILRRSYFPPMMDLSQDMTILFRISYEDQKAYNVRDLDFLKEAEFAADSLAPIAQTHSWLREILQAKLDALIYQPEQYQWFALHLKMHPKWIAHARMFLKSILALLYKEGVLADAELLDLVGEHVEVVEDPMTVAHELIRQGEGLDPVIDSKISGAILAVRNARKEASGPRKAGAPEDTVSEVGDREMNEDEEEAALLDSDLEPQEIIAYHRWSMRVSQYLAYCIDEGVLGYKFCLADLSEAIGLVSQAADRKLREIFAFILHLRPKNMILRWSAESLRHAKTTLKKRDYIFNDRVFVPLVECGFMAKLFSKGEEAAYLDLLRVLLLGATSLGLKTALCRQILKASGDRREKQSSEALYTVVPALVNVLRNKANISARSTVPLLNLALSALVNLSAGDARVKEILLETDVYHAIVFVLKTKEDSLMLPCVQLSVNLTKTGAHRQAFISSGAFNLLLDLLMAQYSSLYFHKQKLLACVAGLLGQLANEPKVSQDMVDNYPVLDCLLYMFHAADTTIEFRSKVVFGLKQLSQGRWHVQQRVGKHCIQTLVTELRESGSYVDYSATVLVLLQVLSDFKPNCFDMKAAGIHDAFEYLLARTKVDSIYTRIAGLQERINRQTRYDYFAS
;
A
#
# COMPACT_ATOMS: atom_id res chain seq x y z
N MET A 1 12.69 -12.60 35.84
CA MET A 1 13.21 -12.32 37.18
C MET A 1 12.94 -10.86 37.50
N ALA A 2 12.45 -10.55 38.70
CA ALA A 2 12.27 -9.16 39.13
C ALA A 2 13.63 -8.47 39.35
N ASP A 3 13.70 -7.17 39.05
CA ASP A 3 14.88 -6.33 39.26
C ASP A 3 15.34 -6.36 40.74
N GLN A 4 16.65 -6.37 40.98
CA GLN A 4 17.23 -6.36 42.33
C GLN A 4 16.79 -5.12 43.14
N ALA A 5 16.58 -3.97 42.49
CA ALA A 5 16.04 -2.77 43.13
C ALA A 5 14.60 -2.98 43.62
N VAL A 6 13.78 -3.71 42.86
CA VAL A 6 12.40 -4.07 43.23
C VAL A 6 12.38 -5.00 44.45
N LEU A 7 13.25 -6.02 44.46
CA LEU A 7 13.34 -6.94 45.59
C LEU A 7 13.82 -6.24 46.87
N LEU A 8 14.71 -5.25 46.77
CA LEU A 8 15.14 -4.42 47.91
C LEU A 8 14.00 -3.52 48.43
N ALA A 9 13.24 -2.89 47.52
CA ALA A 9 12.09 -2.08 47.89
C ALA A 9 10.99 -2.92 48.59
N LEU A 10 10.70 -4.10 48.04
CA LEU A 10 9.75 -5.05 48.65
C LEU A 10 10.28 -5.61 49.97
N SER A 11 11.60 -5.79 50.11
CA SER A 11 12.21 -6.22 51.38
C SER A 11 11.99 -5.19 52.48
N SER A 12 12.11 -3.90 52.15
CA SER A 12 11.78 -2.79 53.05
C SER A 12 10.28 -2.80 53.43
N LEU A 13 9.40 -2.99 52.43
CA LEU A 13 7.96 -3.02 52.64
C LEU A 13 7.49 -4.21 53.50
N CYS A 14 8.08 -5.39 53.30
CA CYS A 14 7.69 -6.63 53.99
C CYS A 14 8.42 -6.82 55.33
N GLY A 15 9.40 -5.95 55.66
CA GLY A 15 10.22 -6.11 56.87
C GLY A 15 11.06 -7.40 56.90
N SER A 16 11.29 -8.03 55.73
CA SER A 16 11.99 -9.30 55.57
C SER A 16 12.74 -9.31 54.24
N SER A 17 13.87 -10.02 54.15
CA SER A 17 14.56 -10.20 52.86
C SER A 17 13.66 -10.97 51.88
N VAL A 18 13.23 -10.30 50.81
CA VAL A 18 12.43 -10.86 49.72
C VAL A 18 13.37 -11.32 48.62
N ARG A 19 13.21 -12.59 48.20
CA ARG A 19 14.08 -13.22 47.18
C ARG A 19 13.37 -13.48 45.87
N TYR A 20 12.05 -13.55 45.91
CA TYR A 20 11.22 -13.77 44.73
C TYR A 20 9.88 -13.06 44.91
N VAL A 21 9.31 -12.57 43.81
CA VAL A 21 7.97 -11.99 43.79
C VAL A 21 7.29 -12.36 42.48
N ASP A 22 6.00 -12.63 42.56
CA ASP A 22 5.19 -13.03 41.42
C ASP A 22 3.80 -12.40 41.48
N LEU A 23 3.20 -12.11 40.32
CA LEU A 23 1.82 -11.63 40.25
C LEU A 23 0.89 -12.85 40.20
N VAL A 24 0.05 -13.01 41.22
CA VAL A 24 -0.80 -14.18 41.36
C VAL A 24 -2.27 -13.80 41.45
N LEU A 25 -3.15 -14.72 41.07
CA LEU A 25 -4.56 -14.68 41.43
C LEU A 25 -4.77 -15.58 42.66
N LEU A 26 -5.11 -14.99 43.80
CA LEU A 26 -5.43 -15.73 45.01
C LEU A 26 -6.94 -15.99 45.09
N THR A 27 -7.32 -17.25 45.27
CA THR A 27 -8.71 -17.67 45.52
C THR A 27 -8.82 -18.20 46.95
N TYR A 28 -9.76 -17.65 47.73
CA TYR A 28 -10.04 -18.07 49.10
C TYR A 28 -11.53 -17.87 49.43
N MET A 29 -12.21 -18.91 49.94
CA MET A 29 -13.66 -18.91 50.19
C MET A 29 -14.47 -18.33 49.01
N GLU A 30 -14.21 -18.85 47.81
CA GLU A 30 -14.83 -18.43 46.53
C GLU A 30 -14.57 -16.97 46.09
N ARG A 31 -13.72 -16.22 46.82
CA ARG A 31 -13.33 -14.87 46.46
C ARG A 31 -11.98 -14.87 45.77
N GLN A 32 -11.94 -14.23 44.61
CA GLN A 32 -10.73 -14.11 43.79
C GLN A 32 -10.13 -12.70 43.89
N LYS A 33 -8.80 -12.62 44.02
CA LYS A 33 -8.09 -11.34 44.09
C LYS A 33 -6.70 -11.41 43.46
N LYS A 34 -6.44 -10.53 42.49
CA LYS A 34 -5.10 -10.34 41.90
C LYS A 34 -4.22 -9.51 42.82
N LEU A 35 -3.02 -10.02 43.13
CA LEU A 35 -2.07 -9.42 44.07
C LEU A 35 -0.64 -9.92 43.79
N TYR A 36 0.36 -9.31 44.40
CA TYR A 36 1.73 -9.82 44.34
C TYR A 36 2.00 -10.74 45.53
N LEU A 37 2.53 -11.93 45.26
CA LEU A 37 3.02 -12.86 46.27
C LEU A 37 4.54 -12.73 46.35
N ALA A 38 5.05 -12.27 47.48
CA ALA A 38 6.48 -12.15 47.74
C ALA A 38 6.95 -13.29 48.67
N VAL A 39 8.00 -13.99 48.25
CA VAL A 39 8.66 -15.06 49.00
C VAL A 39 9.79 -14.44 49.82
N GLY A 40 9.55 -14.32 51.12
CA GLY A 40 10.50 -13.79 52.09
C GLY A 40 11.31 -14.89 52.78
N ALA A 41 12.24 -14.49 53.65
CA ALA A 41 13.11 -15.40 54.38
C ALA A 41 12.36 -16.27 55.41
N GLN A 42 11.28 -15.77 56.02
CA GLN A 42 10.54 -16.45 57.10
C GLN A 42 9.03 -16.62 56.82
N ALA A 43 8.52 -15.94 55.80
CA ALA A 43 7.09 -15.87 55.49
C ALA A 43 6.84 -15.58 54.01
N LEU A 44 5.61 -15.89 53.58
CA LEU A 44 5.01 -15.37 52.35
C LEU A 44 4.26 -14.08 52.64
N PHE A 45 4.35 -13.10 51.75
CA PHE A 45 3.67 -11.82 51.87
C PHE A 45 2.74 -11.58 50.69
N LEU A 46 1.47 -11.33 50.98
CA LEU A 46 0.46 -10.93 50.00
C LEU A 46 0.43 -9.40 49.90
N VAL A 47 1.07 -8.86 48.87
CA VAL A 47 1.24 -7.42 48.63
C VAL A 47 0.17 -6.90 47.67
N ARG A 48 -0.40 -5.73 47.94
CA ARG A 48 -1.36 -5.10 47.01
C ARG A 48 -0.74 -4.83 45.64
N ARG A 49 -1.59 -4.78 44.60
CA ARG A 49 -1.18 -4.52 43.21
C ARG A 49 -0.49 -3.16 43.01
N ASP A 50 -0.83 -2.18 43.85
CA ASP A 50 -0.25 -0.84 43.87
C ASP A 50 1.04 -0.72 44.71
N TRP A 51 1.50 -1.83 45.30
CA TRP A 51 2.70 -1.94 46.14
C TRP A 51 2.69 -1.02 47.38
N THR A 52 1.53 -0.54 47.78
CA THR A 52 1.41 0.41 48.90
C THR A 52 1.59 -0.25 50.27
N ARG A 53 1.14 -1.50 50.42
CA ARG A 53 1.24 -2.28 51.67
C ARG A 53 1.00 -3.77 51.46
N VAL A 54 1.48 -4.56 52.42
CA VAL A 54 1.05 -5.95 52.63
C VAL A 54 -0.43 -5.96 53.07
N LEU A 55 -1.22 -6.91 52.57
CA LEU A 55 -2.60 -7.09 53.00
C LEU A 55 -2.67 -7.39 54.50
N THR A 56 -3.72 -6.90 55.17
CA THR A 56 -3.94 -7.18 56.60
C THR A 56 -4.10 -8.69 56.81
N GLY A 57 -3.19 -9.29 57.59
CA GLY A 57 -3.10 -10.75 57.78
C GLY A 57 -2.53 -11.53 56.58
N GLY A 58 -2.03 -10.82 55.57
CA GLY A 58 -1.40 -11.39 54.38
C GLY A 58 0.04 -11.86 54.56
N GLU A 59 0.54 -11.88 55.80
CA GLU A 59 1.81 -12.52 56.17
C GLU A 59 1.50 -13.96 56.61
N ILE A 60 2.00 -14.94 55.85
CA ILE A 60 1.82 -16.37 56.12
C ILE A 60 3.18 -16.95 56.46
N LEU A 61 3.41 -17.24 57.74
CA LEU A 61 4.66 -17.85 58.20
C LEU A 61 4.80 -19.25 57.61
N TYR A 62 6.01 -19.67 57.22
CA TYR A 62 6.24 -21.01 56.68
C TYR A 62 5.86 -22.12 57.66
N GLY A 63 5.96 -21.85 58.97
CA GLY A 63 5.50 -22.76 60.02
C GLY A 63 3.98 -22.99 60.05
N MET A 64 3.18 -22.12 59.45
CA MET A 64 1.73 -22.28 59.33
C MET A 64 1.34 -23.15 58.14
N ILE A 65 2.25 -23.44 57.21
CA ILE A 65 1.96 -24.24 56.02
C ILE A 65 2.03 -25.71 56.40
N LYS A 66 0.88 -26.38 56.38
CA LYS A 66 0.77 -27.82 56.60
C LYS A 66 1.18 -28.60 55.36
N GLN A 67 0.71 -28.14 54.20
CA GLN A 67 0.89 -28.85 52.93
C GLN A 67 0.78 -27.89 51.75
N VAL A 68 1.55 -28.17 50.71
CA VAL A 68 1.53 -27.49 49.41
C VAL A 68 1.16 -28.52 48.36
N VAL A 69 -0.01 -28.37 47.73
CA VAL A 69 -0.45 -29.25 46.64
C VAL A 69 -0.06 -28.62 45.30
N ASP A 70 0.75 -29.36 44.54
CA ASP A 70 1.05 -29.06 43.14
C ASP A 70 0.00 -29.78 42.29
N ASP A 71 -0.91 -29.01 41.69
CA ASP A 71 -2.00 -29.58 40.89
C ASP A 71 -1.46 -30.10 39.56
N GLU A 72 -1.59 -31.42 39.32
CA GLU A 72 -1.19 -32.03 38.05
C GLU A 72 -2.17 -31.69 36.92
N ALA A 73 -3.42 -31.33 37.23
CA ALA A 73 -4.42 -31.00 36.23
C ALA A 73 -4.29 -29.56 35.69
N SER A 74 -3.53 -28.70 36.39
CA SER A 74 -3.34 -27.29 36.04
C SER A 74 -1.87 -26.93 36.03
N GLU A 75 -1.37 -26.40 34.91
CA GLU A 75 0.00 -25.87 34.83
C GLU A 75 0.20 -24.60 35.66
N MET A 76 -0.87 -24.01 36.21
CA MET A 76 -0.84 -22.70 36.86
C MET A 76 -1.20 -22.72 38.35
N ASP A 77 -1.92 -23.73 38.84
CA ASP A 77 -2.48 -23.72 40.19
C ASP A 77 -1.61 -24.42 41.24
N ILE A 78 -1.50 -23.78 42.40
CA ILE A 78 -0.89 -24.30 43.62
C ILE A 78 -1.89 -24.11 44.75
N VAL A 79 -2.06 -25.11 45.62
CA VAL A 79 -2.91 -24.97 46.80
C VAL A 79 -2.10 -25.03 48.08
N LEU A 80 -2.27 -24.02 48.94
CA LEU A 80 -1.70 -24.01 50.28
C LEU A 80 -2.77 -24.42 51.30
N LEU A 81 -2.46 -25.46 52.07
CA LEU A 81 -3.23 -25.88 53.23
C LEU A 81 -2.52 -25.44 54.50
N LEU A 82 -3.22 -24.71 55.36
CA LEU A 82 -2.67 -24.17 56.59
C LEU A 82 -2.95 -25.09 57.79
N ASP A 83 -2.04 -25.07 58.76
CA ASP A 83 -2.13 -25.87 59.98
C ASP A 83 -3.01 -25.18 61.04
N ALA A 84 -4.06 -25.87 61.48
CA ALA A 84 -5.03 -25.35 62.45
C ALA A 84 -4.41 -25.07 63.83
N ASP A 85 -3.47 -25.90 64.28
CA ASP A 85 -2.82 -25.75 65.58
C ASP A 85 -1.86 -24.57 65.57
N GLU A 86 -1.12 -24.36 64.48
CA GLU A 86 -0.23 -23.21 64.34
C GLU A 86 -0.97 -21.89 64.13
N LEU A 87 -2.08 -21.89 63.38
CA LEU A 87 -2.95 -20.72 63.22
C LEU A 87 -3.52 -20.27 64.58
N SER A 88 -3.98 -21.21 65.41
CA SER A 88 -4.52 -20.91 66.74
C SER A 88 -3.43 -20.42 67.71
N ARG A 89 -2.25 -21.06 67.74
CA ARG A 89 -1.10 -20.62 68.56
C ARG A 89 -0.65 -19.21 68.24
N LYS A 90 -0.69 -18.82 66.96
CA LYS A 90 -0.28 -17.50 66.47
C LYS A 90 -1.40 -16.47 66.48
N GLN A 91 -2.58 -16.81 67.02
CA GLN A 91 -3.76 -15.95 67.10
C GLN A 91 -4.16 -15.35 65.73
N ASN A 92 -3.93 -16.08 64.63
CA ASN A 92 -4.30 -15.61 63.30
C ASN A 92 -5.82 -15.78 63.12
N LYS A 93 -6.54 -14.65 62.95
CA LYS A 93 -8.00 -14.63 62.76
C LYS A 93 -8.42 -14.47 61.29
N VAL A 94 -7.46 -14.41 60.36
CA VAL A 94 -7.69 -14.09 58.95
C VAL A 94 -7.90 -15.35 58.12
N TRP A 95 -7.15 -16.42 58.41
CA TRP A 95 -7.21 -17.67 57.67
C TRP A 95 -7.90 -18.78 58.46
N ASN A 96 -8.74 -19.55 57.77
CA ASN A 96 -9.39 -20.76 58.28
C ASN A 96 -8.65 -21.98 57.75
N ALA A 97 -8.19 -22.86 58.65
CA ALA A 97 -7.45 -24.08 58.28
C ALA A 97 -8.26 -25.08 57.44
N ALA A 98 -9.60 -25.01 57.50
CA ALA A 98 -10.49 -25.85 56.71
C ALA A 98 -10.65 -25.37 55.25
N GLU A 99 -10.19 -24.16 54.94
CA GLU A 99 -10.37 -23.52 53.63
C GLU A 99 -9.04 -23.44 52.89
N PRO A 100 -8.92 -24.03 51.68
CA PRO A 100 -7.69 -23.98 50.90
C PRO A 100 -7.43 -22.57 50.35
N LEU A 101 -6.14 -22.24 50.23
CA LEU A 101 -5.66 -21.05 49.53
C LEU A 101 -5.15 -21.47 48.15
N THR A 102 -5.95 -21.22 47.10
CA THR A 102 -5.52 -21.52 45.73
C THR A 102 -4.80 -20.31 45.13
N ILE A 103 -3.61 -20.54 44.64
CA ILE A 103 -2.72 -19.56 44.01
C ILE A 103 -2.56 -19.95 42.55
N THR A 104 -3.13 -19.15 41.65
CA THR A 104 -2.97 -19.31 40.21
C THR A 104 -1.85 -18.38 39.72
N THR A 105 -0.83 -18.95 39.08
CA THR A 105 0.28 -18.21 38.48
C THR A 105 0.81 -18.87 37.20
N ILE A 106 1.26 -18.06 36.25
CA ILE A 106 1.96 -18.52 35.05
C ILE A 106 3.38 -19.06 35.36
N ASN A 107 3.95 -18.74 36.53
CA ASN A 107 5.31 -19.13 36.93
C ASN A 107 5.32 -20.25 37.98
N LYS A 108 4.34 -21.17 37.95
CA LYS A 108 4.14 -22.23 38.97
C LYS A 108 5.43 -22.94 39.36
N ALA A 109 6.20 -23.42 38.39
CA ALA A 109 7.44 -24.16 38.63
C ALA A 109 8.49 -23.34 39.40
N LEU A 110 8.68 -22.08 39.03
CA LEU A 110 9.66 -21.20 39.66
C LEU A 110 9.20 -20.76 41.06
N LEU A 111 7.91 -20.47 41.24
CA LEU A 111 7.34 -20.17 42.55
C LEU A 111 7.49 -21.36 43.51
N LEU A 112 7.20 -22.59 43.07
CA LEU A 112 7.39 -23.80 43.88
C LEU A 112 8.86 -24.00 44.28
N GLN A 113 9.79 -23.79 43.34
CA GLN A 113 11.23 -23.90 43.63
C GLN A 113 11.67 -22.91 44.71
N TRP A 114 11.28 -21.64 44.60
CA TRP A 114 11.62 -20.64 45.60
C TRP A 114 10.94 -20.90 46.95
N LEU A 115 9.69 -21.37 46.92
CA LEU A 115 8.95 -21.72 48.12
C LEU A 115 9.60 -22.90 48.85
N GLU A 116 10.03 -23.93 48.12
CA GLU A 116 10.72 -25.10 48.65
C GLU A 116 12.03 -24.72 49.35
N VAL A 117 12.85 -23.89 48.69
CA VAL A 117 14.12 -23.41 49.25
C VAL A 117 13.89 -22.57 50.50
N ALA A 118 12.97 -21.60 50.44
CA ALA A 118 12.72 -20.68 51.55
C ALA A 118 12.11 -21.40 52.76
N TRP A 119 11.15 -22.30 52.52
CA TRP A 119 10.54 -23.12 53.58
C TRP A 119 11.57 -24.03 54.25
N SER A 120 12.42 -24.69 53.46
CA SER A 120 13.45 -25.60 53.99
C SER A 120 14.50 -24.86 54.83
N ALA A 121 14.90 -23.66 54.38
CA ALA A 121 15.83 -22.81 55.13
C ALA A 121 15.23 -22.34 56.47
N ASP A 122 13.98 -21.88 56.47
CA ASP A 122 13.28 -21.47 57.70
C ASP A 122 13.03 -22.66 58.65
N PHE A 123 12.67 -23.82 58.13
CA PHE A 123 12.49 -25.03 58.93
C PHE A 123 13.80 -25.44 59.61
N MET A 124 14.91 -25.42 58.88
CA MET A 124 16.24 -25.72 59.41
C MET A 124 16.62 -24.75 60.53
N LEU A 125 16.35 -23.45 60.35
CA LEU A 125 16.61 -22.43 61.36
C LEU A 125 15.77 -22.64 62.63
N ARG A 126 14.48 -22.97 62.49
CA ARG A 126 13.56 -23.14 63.63
C ARG A 126 13.72 -24.45 64.38
N LYS A 127 14.06 -25.54 63.69
CA LYS A 127 14.07 -26.91 64.25
C LYS A 127 15.47 -27.52 64.36
N GLY A 128 16.52 -26.85 63.88
CA GLY A 128 17.91 -27.31 63.97
C GLY A 128 18.21 -28.57 63.17
N ARG A 129 17.37 -28.93 62.19
CA ARG A 129 17.52 -30.10 61.32
C ARG A 129 16.90 -29.84 59.95
N LEU A 130 17.36 -30.55 58.92
CA LEU A 130 16.76 -30.49 57.59
C LEU A 130 15.32 -31.02 57.63
N GLY A 131 14.39 -30.25 57.08
CA GLY A 131 13.00 -30.64 56.86
C GLY A 131 12.77 -31.01 55.41
N VAL A 132 11.79 -31.88 55.15
CA VAL A 132 11.30 -32.15 53.79
C VAL A 132 10.17 -31.18 53.51
N PHE A 133 10.27 -30.43 52.40
CA PHE A 133 9.22 -29.52 51.98
C PHE A 133 7.90 -30.29 51.80
N PRO A 134 6.77 -29.84 52.40
CA PRO A 134 5.54 -30.62 52.45
C PRO A 134 4.75 -30.51 51.14
N LYS A 135 5.41 -30.84 50.02
CA LYS A 135 4.85 -30.89 48.68
C LYS A 135 4.12 -32.21 48.46
N TYR A 136 2.91 -32.13 47.93
CA TYR A 136 2.12 -33.27 47.49
C TYR A 136 1.69 -33.07 46.04
N LEU A 137 1.85 -34.09 45.21
CA LEU A 137 1.33 -34.13 43.85
C LEU A 137 -0.05 -34.75 43.89
N GLY A 138 -1.07 -34.02 43.43
CA GLY A 138 -2.45 -34.51 43.40
C GLY A 138 -3.29 -33.78 42.37
N LYS A 139 -4.20 -34.50 41.70
CA LYS A 139 -5.18 -33.93 40.77
C LYS A 139 -6.36 -33.36 41.56
N MET A 140 -6.65 -32.07 41.37
CA MET A 140 -7.71 -31.38 42.13
C MET A 140 -9.10 -31.41 41.45
N SER A 141 -9.20 -31.85 40.19
CA SER A 141 -10.47 -32.07 39.49
C SER A 141 -10.41 -33.28 38.56
N ASP A 142 -11.51 -34.04 38.48
CA ASP A 142 -11.75 -35.09 37.48
C ASP A 142 -12.30 -34.51 36.16
N GLU A 143 -12.39 -33.19 36.05
CA GLU A 143 -12.78 -32.54 34.79
C GLU A 143 -11.56 -32.51 33.86
N GLU A 144 -11.42 -33.54 33.02
CA GLU A 144 -10.82 -33.31 31.71
C GLU A 144 -11.67 -32.25 31.00
N GLN A 145 -11.36 -30.97 31.19
CA GLN A 145 -11.74 -29.96 30.23
C GLN A 145 -11.00 -30.33 28.94
N LYS A 146 -11.63 -31.19 28.13
CA LYS A 146 -11.21 -31.45 26.75
C LYS A 146 -11.31 -30.12 26.03
N ASN A 147 -10.21 -29.38 26.04
CA ASN A 147 -10.08 -28.11 25.34
C ASN A 147 -10.45 -28.39 23.88
N GLN A 148 -11.61 -27.89 23.45
CA GLN A 148 -12.11 -28.16 22.09
C GLN A 148 -11.17 -27.56 21.04
N PHE A 149 -10.38 -26.56 21.44
CA PHE A 149 -9.39 -25.88 20.62
C PHE A 149 -8.02 -25.87 21.31
N PRO A 150 -7.23 -26.96 21.22
CA PRO A 150 -5.88 -26.98 21.77
C PRO A 150 -4.95 -25.96 21.09
N ALA A 151 -3.96 -25.49 21.84
CA ALA A 151 -2.86 -24.69 21.30
C ALA A 151 -1.89 -25.57 20.53
N VAL A 152 -1.80 -25.34 19.23
CA VAL A 152 -0.83 -25.94 18.33
C VAL A 152 0.37 -25.02 18.25
N GLN A 153 1.57 -25.57 18.46
CA GLN A 153 2.83 -24.85 18.33
C GLN A 153 3.50 -25.24 17.01
N TYR A 154 3.89 -24.24 16.23
CA TYR A 154 4.62 -24.42 14.99
C TYR A 154 5.64 -23.29 14.86
N ASP A 155 6.90 -23.66 14.65
CA ASP A 155 8.04 -22.72 14.64
C ASP A 155 8.06 -21.83 15.91
N SER A 156 8.01 -20.51 15.75
CA SER A 156 8.08 -19.54 16.85
C SER A 156 6.70 -19.02 17.31
N TYR A 157 5.62 -19.64 16.83
CA TYR A 157 4.24 -19.22 17.06
C TYR A 157 3.35 -20.34 17.58
N SER A 158 2.27 -19.94 18.25
CA SER A 158 1.19 -20.80 18.69
C SER A 158 -0.14 -20.29 18.15
N PHE A 159 -1.08 -21.19 17.87
CA PHE A 159 -2.44 -20.86 17.43
C PHE A 159 -3.40 -21.98 17.81
N PHE A 160 -4.69 -21.70 17.80
CA PHE A 160 -5.73 -22.65 18.14
C PHE A 160 -6.31 -23.32 16.89
N LEU A 161 -6.37 -24.65 16.91
CA LEU A 161 -7.13 -25.47 15.96
C LEU A 161 -8.12 -26.34 16.71
N HIS A 162 -9.17 -26.81 16.04
CA HIS A 162 -10.08 -27.79 16.63
C HIS A 162 -9.30 -29.07 16.99
N ARG A 163 -9.69 -29.74 18.08
CA ARG A 163 -8.97 -30.93 18.58
C ARG A 163 -8.89 -32.12 17.61
N GLU A 164 -9.70 -32.11 16.56
CA GLU A 164 -9.76 -33.17 15.54
C GLU A 164 -8.69 -33.01 14.45
N PHE A 165 -7.95 -31.90 14.43
CA PHE A 165 -6.84 -31.69 13.51
C PHE A 165 -5.62 -32.50 13.94
N GLU A 166 -5.10 -33.29 13.02
CA GLU A 166 -3.86 -34.06 13.16
C GLU A 166 -2.80 -33.56 12.18
N ASP A 167 -1.53 -33.53 12.60
CA ASP A 167 -0.41 -33.11 11.75
C ASP A 167 -0.14 -34.16 10.66
N ARG A 168 -0.09 -33.71 9.41
CA ARG A 168 0.07 -34.60 8.24
C ARG A 168 1.56 -34.76 7.94
N SER A 169 2.20 -35.76 8.52
CA SER A 169 3.62 -36.08 8.23
C SER A 169 3.81 -36.41 6.75
N GLY A 170 4.46 -35.51 6.00
CA GLY A 170 4.81 -35.74 4.61
C GLY A 170 5.92 -36.78 4.48
N GLY A 171 5.58 -38.07 4.47
CA GLY A 171 6.45 -39.19 4.05
C GLY A 171 7.75 -39.44 4.83
N ALA A 172 8.13 -38.56 5.76
CA ALA A 172 9.26 -38.71 6.68
C ALA A 172 8.79 -38.40 8.10
N GLU A 173 9.36 -39.07 9.10
CA GLU A 173 9.03 -39.01 10.53
C GLU A 173 9.36 -37.64 11.19
N THR A 174 8.99 -36.54 10.57
CA THR A 174 9.13 -35.19 11.13
C THR A 174 7.74 -34.68 11.55
N LEU A 175 7.51 -34.66 12.87
CA LEU A 175 6.44 -33.87 13.50
C LEU A 175 6.69 -32.38 13.22
N GLN A 176 5.62 -31.56 13.19
CA GLN A 176 5.59 -30.14 12.84
C GLN A 176 5.78 -29.82 11.36
N THR A 177 4.92 -30.38 10.48
CA THR A 177 4.99 -30.06 9.04
C THR A 177 4.38 -28.71 8.67
N GLY A 178 3.63 -28.11 9.59
CA GLY A 178 2.81 -26.93 9.33
C GLY A 178 1.52 -27.23 8.56
N THR A 179 1.22 -28.49 8.27
CA THR A 179 -0.03 -28.91 7.59
C THR A 179 -0.84 -29.86 8.45
N TYR A 180 -2.10 -29.53 8.69
CA TYR A 180 -3.00 -30.26 9.58
C TYR A 180 -4.25 -30.68 8.83
N LEU A 181 -4.77 -31.88 9.09
CA LEU A 181 -5.98 -32.42 8.48
C LEU A 181 -6.92 -32.93 9.57
N ASP A 182 -8.21 -32.63 9.45
CA ASP A 182 -9.22 -33.19 10.37
C ASP A 182 -10.06 -34.31 9.75
N GLY A 183 -10.92 -34.93 10.58
CA GLY A 183 -11.83 -36.00 10.15
C GLY A 183 -12.92 -35.57 9.16
N ARG A 184 -13.14 -34.26 8.95
CA ARG A 184 -14.08 -33.72 7.96
C ARG A 184 -13.42 -33.50 6.59
N GLY A 185 -12.12 -33.73 6.46
CA GLY A 185 -11.37 -33.41 5.24
C GLY A 185 -10.97 -31.94 5.11
N VAL A 186 -11.03 -31.16 6.21
CA VAL A 186 -10.50 -29.79 6.23
C VAL A 186 -8.99 -29.86 6.40
N GLU A 187 -8.27 -29.26 5.45
CA GLU A 187 -6.82 -29.12 5.48
C GLU A 187 -6.44 -27.68 5.87
N VAL A 188 -5.50 -27.54 6.79
CA VAL A 188 -4.93 -26.26 7.24
C VAL A 188 -3.44 -26.27 7.02
N SER A 189 -2.93 -25.33 6.22
CA SER A 189 -1.49 -25.11 6.06
C SER A 189 -1.11 -23.75 6.64
N VAL A 190 -0.10 -23.73 7.51
CA VAL A 190 0.47 -22.53 8.10
C VAL A 190 1.92 -22.40 7.66
N SER A 191 2.30 -21.23 7.16
CA SER A 191 3.67 -20.92 6.75
C SER A 191 4.14 -19.56 7.24
N PHE A 192 5.44 -19.47 7.56
CA PHE A 192 6.08 -18.25 8.05
C PHE A 192 7.24 -17.88 7.12
N GLU A 193 7.23 -16.65 6.63
CA GLU A 193 8.35 -16.11 5.88
C GLU A 193 9.48 -15.69 6.84
N PRO A 194 10.74 -15.61 6.38
CA PRO A 194 11.82 -15.05 7.16
C PRO A 194 11.54 -13.58 7.56
N PRO A 195 11.88 -13.16 8.79
CA PRO A 195 11.83 -11.77 9.18
C PRO A 195 12.68 -10.86 8.29
N ILE A 196 12.14 -9.71 7.92
CA ILE A 196 12.81 -8.69 7.11
C ILE A 196 12.80 -7.35 7.83
N ASN A 197 13.84 -6.53 7.62
CA ASN A 197 13.87 -5.19 8.20
C ASN A 197 12.75 -4.33 7.59
N VAL A 198 12.02 -3.60 8.44
CA VAL A 198 10.90 -2.75 8.03
C VAL A 198 11.30 -1.71 6.97
N GLN A 199 12.55 -1.24 7.00
CA GLN A 199 13.09 -0.28 6.03
C GLN A 199 13.28 -0.87 4.63
N CYS A 200 13.35 -2.20 4.51
CA CYS A 200 13.49 -2.89 3.24
C CYS A 200 12.14 -3.21 2.58
N LEU A 201 11.01 -3.05 3.27
CA LEU A 201 9.69 -3.46 2.77
C LEU A 201 9.32 -2.76 1.47
N GLU A 202 9.53 -1.44 1.37
CA GLU A 202 9.22 -0.67 0.16
C GLU A 202 10.08 -1.10 -1.03
N GLN A 203 11.38 -1.31 -0.82
CA GLN A 203 12.31 -1.77 -1.87
C GLN A 203 11.95 -3.16 -2.40
N LEU A 204 11.40 -4.02 -1.54
CA LEU A 204 10.92 -5.34 -1.90
C LEU A 204 9.49 -5.33 -2.49
N GLY A 205 8.83 -4.17 -2.59
CA GLY A 205 7.43 -4.06 -3.02
C GLY A 205 6.44 -4.71 -2.04
N ARG A 206 6.86 -4.87 -0.78
CA ARG A 206 6.14 -5.52 0.31
C ARG A 206 5.71 -4.53 1.38
N ASP A 207 5.79 -3.22 1.17
CA ASP A 207 5.31 -2.17 2.09
C ASP A 207 3.87 -2.39 2.59
N ASN A 208 2.95 -2.82 1.71
CA ASN A 208 1.57 -3.12 2.07
C ASN A 208 1.28 -4.62 2.00
N ILE A 209 0.65 -5.18 3.04
CA ILE A 209 0.27 -6.61 3.09
C ILE A 209 -0.66 -7.01 1.95
N ARG A 210 -1.43 -6.06 1.41
CA ARG A 210 -2.24 -6.24 0.20
C ARG A 210 -1.40 -6.67 -1.01
N HIS A 211 -0.16 -6.20 -1.14
CA HIS A 211 0.71 -6.57 -2.26
C HIS A 211 1.10 -8.04 -2.19
N VAL A 212 1.38 -8.54 -0.99
CA VAL A 212 1.64 -9.95 -0.73
C VAL A 212 0.40 -10.78 -1.06
N ALA A 213 -0.79 -10.31 -0.64
CA ALA A 213 -2.05 -10.98 -0.95
C ALA A 213 -2.39 -11.04 -2.44
N VAL A 214 -1.86 -10.13 -3.26
CA VAL A 214 -2.07 -10.18 -4.71
C VAL A 214 -1.31 -11.34 -5.33
N SER A 215 -0.09 -11.61 -4.89
CA SER A 215 0.68 -12.76 -5.35
C SER A 215 -0.06 -14.06 -5.04
N TRP A 216 -0.61 -14.18 -3.83
CA TRP A 216 -1.46 -15.31 -3.43
C TRP A 216 -2.76 -15.39 -4.22
N LYS A 217 -3.47 -14.27 -4.39
CA LYS A 217 -4.67 -14.21 -5.23
C LYS A 217 -4.37 -14.69 -6.63
N LYS A 218 -3.27 -14.26 -7.22
CA LYS A 218 -2.85 -14.67 -8.57
C LYS A 218 -2.59 -16.19 -8.60
N ALA A 219 -1.78 -16.72 -7.68
CA ALA A 219 -1.50 -18.14 -7.60
C ALA A 219 -2.77 -19.00 -7.42
N LEU A 220 -3.72 -18.54 -6.60
CA LEU A 220 -5.00 -19.22 -6.35
C LEU A 220 -5.99 -19.13 -7.53
N LEU A 221 -5.85 -18.13 -8.42
CA LEU A 221 -6.73 -17.94 -9.57
C LEU A 221 -6.15 -18.44 -10.89
N GLU A 222 -4.84 -18.71 -10.94
CA GLU A 222 -4.16 -19.20 -12.15
C GLU A 222 -4.38 -20.69 -12.41
N SER A 223 -4.93 -21.45 -11.44
CA SER A 223 -5.06 -22.91 -11.55
C SER A 223 -6.20 -23.39 -12.44
N ASP A 224 -7.39 -22.77 -12.43
CA ASP A 224 -8.59 -23.35 -13.06
C ASP A 224 -9.53 -22.33 -13.75
N PHE A 225 -10.18 -22.76 -14.84
CA PHE A 225 -11.03 -21.92 -15.71
C PHE A 225 -12.31 -21.41 -15.01
N GLN A 226 -12.82 -22.10 -13.97
CA GLN A 226 -14.01 -21.69 -13.22
C GLN A 226 -13.72 -21.17 -11.80
N THR A 227 -12.54 -20.58 -11.57
CA THR A 227 -12.22 -20.05 -10.24
C THR A 227 -12.95 -18.72 -9.96
N GLN A 228 -13.73 -18.68 -8.88
CA GLN A 228 -14.45 -17.48 -8.42
C GLN A 228 -13.82 -16.92 -7.13
N LEU A 229 -13.46 -15.63 -7.15
CA LEU A 229 -13.09 -14.89 -5.94
C LEU A 229 -14.35 -14.39 -5.24
N LEU A 230 -14.66 -14.92 -4.06
CA LEU A 230 -15.81 -14.50 -3.25
C LEU A 230 -15.49 -13.27 -2.41
N ARG A 231 -14.28 -13.19 -1.84
CA ARG A 231 -13.87 -12.11 -0.95
C ARG A 231 -12.39 -11.78 -1.09
N SER A 232 -12.05 -10.49 -1.05
CA SER A 232 -10.68 -10.00 -0.97
C SER A 232 -10.67 -8.66 -0.22
N GLN A 233 -10.37 -8.68 1.07
CA GLN A 233 -10.50 -7.49 1.93
C GLN A 233 -9.40 -7.44 3.01
N PRO A 234 -9.14 -6.25 3.60
CA PRO A 234 -8.31 -6.14 4.79
C PRO A 234 -8.82 -7.03 5.91
N TYR A 235 -7.89 -7.66 6.63
CA TYR A 235 -8.19 -8.51 7.79
C TYR A 235 -7.63 -7.85 9.05
N ILE A 236 -8.47 -7.74 10.07
CA ILE A 236 -8.11 -7.19 11.38
C ILE A 236 -8.06 -8.35 12.35
N LYS A 237 -6.87 -8.66 12.85
CA LYS A 237 -6.65 -9.66 13.88
C LYS A 237 -7.30 -9.21 15.19
N LYS A 238 -8.11 -10.06 15.80
CA LYS A 238 -8.96 -9.67 16.95
C LYS A 238 -8.40 -10.03 18.32
N MET A 239 -7.50 -11.02 18.42
CA MET A 239 -6.93 -11.44 19.72
C MET A 239 -5.46 -11.01 19.85
N ASN A 240 -5.08 -10.54 21.03
CA ASN A 240 -3.68 -10.36 21.43
C ASN A 240 -3.42 -11.20 22.68
N LEU A 241 -3.08 -12.48 22.49
CA LEU A 241 -2.98 -13.45 23.60
C LEU A 241 -1.71 -13.27 24.46
N CYS A 242 -0.70 -12.58 23.94
CA CYS A 242 0.60 -12.43 24.60
C CYS A 242 0.91 -10.99 25.04
N ASP A 243 -0.04 -10.05 24.94
CA ASP A 243 0.22 -8.61 25.11
C ASP A 243 1.38 -8.12 24.22
N ASP A 244 1.44 -8.65 22.98
CA ASP A 244 2.48 -8.34 22.00
C ASP A 244 2.38 -6.86 21.59
N PRO A 245 3.44 -6.05 21.73
CA PRO A 245 3.43 -4.65 21.34
C PRO A 245 3.52 -4.46 19.81
N ALA A 246 3.82 -5.52 19.06
CA ALA A 246 3.95 -5.47 17.61
C ALA A 246 2.64 -5.04 16.93
N SER A 247 2.76 -4.36 15.79
CA SER A 247 1.60 -4.08 14.94
C SER A 247 1.26 -5.28 14.08
N TRP A 248 -0.04 -5.56 14.00
CA TRP A 248 -0.59 -6.61 13.15
C TRP A 248 -1.38 -5.99 12.00
N SER A 249 -1.10 -6.45 10.79
CA SER A 249 -1.90 -6.14 9.60
C SER A 249 -2.22 -7.44 8.86
N GLY A 250 -3.35 -7.49 8.15
CA GLY A 250 -3.72 -8.71 7.45
C GLY A 250 -4.58 -8.49 6.22
N TRP A 251 -4.71 -9.54 5.43
CA TRP A 251 -5.58 -9.60 4.27
C TRP A 251 -6.24 -10.98 4.16
N GLN A 252 -7.53 -11.00 3.86
CA GLN A 252 -8.33 -12.21 3.72
C GLN A 252 -8.73 -12.41 2.26
N LEU A 253 -8.47 -13.61 1.73
CA LEU A 253 -8.93 -14.09 0.43
C LEU A 253 -9.86 -15.28 0.65
N TRP A 254 -11.01 -15.26 -0.03
CA TRP A 254 -11.93 -16.39 -0.06
C TRP A 254 -12.22 -16.75 -1.51
N VAL A 255 -11.81 -17.95 -1.90
CA VAL A 255 -11.80 -18.43 -3.28
C VAL A 255 -12.57 -19.74 -3.37
N ARG A 256 -13.33 -19.89 -4.45
CA ARG A 256 -13.93 -21.15 -4.87
C ARG A 256 -13.29 -21.59 -6.18
N THR A 257 -12.73 -22.78 -6.19
CA THR A 257 -12.22 -23.42 -7.41
C THR A 257 -13.27 -24.40 -7.95
N GLU A 258 -12.92 -25.16 -8.98
CA GLU A 258 -13.78 -26.24 -9.50
C GLU A 258 -14.02 -27.36 -8.50
N THR A 259 -13.10 -27.55 -7.55
CA THR A 259 -13.09 -28.72 -6.66
C THR A 259 -13.10 -28.37 -5.17
N HIS A 260 -12.71 -27.15 -4.79
CA HIS A 260 -12.48 -26.79 -3.38
C HIS A 260 -13.00 -25.39 -3.02
N THR A 261 -13.36 -25.24 -1.75
CA THR A 261 -13.48 -23.95 -1.08
C THR A 261 -12.17 -23.66 -0.34
N ILE A 262 -11.58 -22.48 -0.57
CA ILE A 262 -10.28 -22.07 -0.01
C ILE A 262 -10.41 -20.73 0.71
N VAL A 263 -9.95 -20.66 1.96
CA VAL A 263 -9.79 -19.42 2.71
C VAL A 263 -8.30 -19.21 2.99
N CYS A 264 -7.73 -18.12 2.52
CA CYS A 264 -6.34 -17.74 2.74
C CYS A 264 -6.29 -16.44 3.54
N ILE A 265 -5.72 -16.47 4.74
CA ILE A 265 -5.50 -15.30 5.58
C ILE A 265 -4.01 -15.06 5.67
N ILE A 266 -3.59 -13.88 5.24
CA ILE A 266 -2.20 -13.45 5.29
C ILE A 266 -2.09 -12.42 6.42
N LEU A 267 -1.19 -12.66 7.35
CA LEU A 267 -0.90 -11.78 8.47
C LEU A 267 0.53 -11.24 8.33
N ARG A 268 0.73 -10.04 8.83
CA ARG A 268 2.05 -9.44 9.02
C ARG A 268 2.16 -8.91 10.44
N ARG A 269 3.22 -9.34 11.11
CA ARG A 269 3.66 -8.83 12.40
C ARG A 269 4.85 -7.89 12.20
N SER A 270 4.68 -6.61 12.48
CA SER A 270 5.70 -5.56 12.32
C SER A 270 6.10 -4.95 13.66
N TYR A 271 7.34 -4.46 13.75
CA TYR A 271 7.89 -3.80 14.93
C TYR A 271 7.90 -4.71 16.18
N PHE A 272 8.29 -5.97 16.02
CA PHE A 272 8.35 -6.88 17.16
C PHE A 272 9.68 -6.79 17.93
N PRO A 273 9.68 -7.10 19.25
CA PRO A 273 10.87 -7.00 20.11
C PRO A 273 12.04 -7.91 19.68
N PRO A 274 13.29 -7.60 20.09
CA PRO A 274 13.67 -6.52 21.00
C PRO A 274 14.03 -5.18 20.33
N MET A 275 14.29 -5.20 19.02
CA MET A 275 14.80 -4.05 18.25
C MET A 275 13.72 -3.25 17.51
N MET A 276 12.48 -3.75 17.48
CA MET A 276 11.33 -3.09 16.86
C MET A 276 11.59 -2.64 15.42
N ASP A 277 12.41 -3.35 14.66
CA ASP A 277 12.80 -3.00 13.29
C ASP A 277 12.57 -4.13 12.29
N LEU A 278 11.90 -5.20 12.72
CA LEU A 278 11.58 -6.36 11.90
C LEU A 278 10.08 -6.44 11.57
N SER A 279 9.79 -7.06 10.43
CA SER A 279 8.48 -7.43 9.94
C SER A 279 8.51 -8.88 9.46
N GLN A 280 7.47 -9.65 9.73
CA GLN A 280 7.34 -11.03 9.30
C GLN A 280 5.97 -11.28 8.71
N ASP A 281 5.92 -11.90 7.53
CA ASP A 281 4.67 -12.29 6.86
C ASP A 281 4.37 -13.76 7.13
N MET A 282 3.08 -14.06 7.22
CA MET A 282 2.57 -15.36 7.67
C MET A 282 1.34 -15.69 6.84
N THR A 283 1.20 -16.94 6.44
CA THR A 283 0.04 -17.40 5.67
C THR A 283 -0.65 -18.54 6.39
N ILE A 284 -1.97 -18.45 6.51
CA ILE A 284 -2.85 -19.49 7.02
C ILE A 284 -3.84 -19.84 5.91
N LEU A 285 -3.77 -21.07 5.42
CA LEU A 285 -4.56 -21.56 4.29
C LEU A 285 -5.47 -22.68 4.76
N PHE A 286 -6.78 -22.47 4.70
CA PHE A 286 -7.79 -23.49 4.92
C PHE A 286 -8.34 -23.96 3.58
N ARG A 287 -8.48 -25.28 3.39
CA ARG A 287 -9.01 -25.90 2.18
C ARG A 287 -9.95 -27.05 2.54
N ILE A 288 -11.07 -27.14 1.83
CA ILE A 288 -11.99 -28.28 1.91
C ILE A 288 -12.51 -28.61 0.50
N SER A 289 -12.65 -29.89 0.17
CA SER A 289 -13.23 -30.32 -1.11
C SER A 289 -14.77 -30.16 -1.10
N TYR A 290 -15.39 -29.95 -2.25
CA TYR A 290 -16.86 -29.90 -2.31
C TYR A 290 -17.53 -31.24 -1.96
N GLU A 291 -16.84 -32.35 -2.20
CA GLU A 291 -17.31 -33.68 -1.82
C GLU A 291 -17.40 -33.81 -0.30
N ASP A 292 -16.32 -33.45 0.40
CA ASP A 292 -16.25 -33.48 1.86
C ASP A 292 -17.19 -32.44 2.49
N GLN A 293 -17.22 -31.22 1.93
CA GLN A 293 -18.09 -30.15 2.41
C GLN A 293 -19.57 -30.59 2.38
N LYS A 294 -19.98 -31.33 1.35
CA LYS A 294 -21.32 -31.90 1.22
C LYS A 294 -21.52 -33.11 2.14
N ALA A 295 -20.54 -34.02 2.20
CA ALA A 295 -20.62 -35.23 3.02
C ALA A 295 -20.78 -34.91 4.52
N TYR A 296 -20.06 -33.90 5.00
CA TYR A 296 -20.05 -33.50 6.41
C TYR A 296 -20.92 -32.27 6.71
N ASN A 297 -21.69 -31.77 5.73
CA ASN A 297 -22.61 -30.64 5.87
C ASN A 297 -21.94 -29.37 6.46
N VAL A 298 -20.71 -29.07 6.02
CA VAL A 298 -19.94 -27.92 6.49
C VAL A 298 -20.43 -26.66 5.79
N ARG A 299 -21.05 -25.74 6.55
CA ARG A 299 -21.52 -24.46 6.00
C ARG A 299 -20.33 -23.54 5.70
N ASP A 300 -20.42 -22.84 4.58
CA ASP A 300 -19.44 -21.84 4.14
C ASP A 300 -19.02 -20.84 5.23
N LEU A 301 -20.01 -20.35 5.99
CA LEU A 301 -19.76 -19.34 7.03
C LEU A 301 -19.05 -19.93 8.26
N ASP A 302 -19.30 -21.20 8.58
CA ASP A 302 -18.64 -21.86 9.71
C ASP A 302 -17.19 -22.17 9.35
N PHE A 303 -16.95 -22.66 8.13
CA PHE A 303 -15.60 -22.86 7.59
C PHE A 303 -14.78 -21.56 7.60
N LEU A 304 -15.40 -20.45 7.17
CA LEU A 304 -14.77 -19.14 7.21
C LEU A 304 -14.42 -18.71 8.64
N LYS A 305 -15.35 -18.86 9.59
CA LYS A 305 -15.14 -18.50 11.00
C LYS A 305 -14.05 -19.33 11.65
N GLU A 306 -13.93 -20.60 11.29
CA GLU A 306 -12.89 -21.49 11.79
C GLU A 306 -11.50 -21.03 11.34
N ALA A 307 -11.37 -20.63 10.07
CA ALA A 307 -10.14 -20.03 9.55
C ALA A 307 -9.81 -18.68 10.22
N GLU A 308 -10.81 -17.82 10.41
CA GLU A 308 -10.65 -16.53 11.13
C GLU A 308 -10.23 -16.75 12.58
N PHE A 309 -10.78 -17.76 13.26
CA PHE A 309 -10.44 -18.09 14.64
C PHE A 309 -8.98 -18.55 14.77
N ALA A 310 -8.52 -19.44 13.88
CA ALA A 310 -7.12 -19.86 13.83
C ALA A 310 -6.18 -18.66 13.61
N ALA A 311 -6.52 -17.77 12.67
CA ALA A 311 -5.74 -16.55 12.42
C ALA A 311 -5.75 -15.56 13.59
N ASP A 312 -6.90 -15.37 14.23
CA ASP A 312 -7.05 -14.48 15.38
C ASP A 312 -6.23 -14.97 16.58
N SER A 313 -6.18 -16.28 16.81
CA SER A 313 -5.44 -16.90 17.91
C SER A 313 -3.92 -16.97 17.72
N LEU A 314 -3.40 -16.69 16.51
CA LEU A 314 -1.96 -16.76 16.24
C LEU A 314 -1.18 -15.80 17.16
N ALA A 315 -0.22 -16.31 17.93
CA ALA A 315 0.52 -15.53 18.90
C ALA A 315 1.97 -16.05 19.04
N PRO A 316 2.96 -15.16 19.24
CA PRO A 316 4.35 -15.56 19.43
C PRO A 316 4.52 -16.36 20.72
N ILE A 317 5.38 -17.39 20.72
CA ILE A 317 5.67 -18.22 21.90
C ILE A 317 6.49 -17.44 22.95
N ALA A 318 7.27 -16.44 22.52
CA ALA A 318 8.15 -15.67 23.40
C ALA A 318 7.36 -14.90 24.47
N GLN A 319 7.56 -15.26 25.75
CA GLN A 319 6.81 -14.74 26.91
C GLN A 319 7.29 -13.37 27.42
N THR A 320 8.44 -12.86 26.96
CA THR A 320 8.98 -11.56 27.41
C THR A 320 9.13 -10.61 26.23
N HIS A 321 8.21 -9.64 26.13
CA HIS A 321 8.25 -8.56 25.15
C HIS A 321 9.10 -7.37 25.61
N SER A 322 10.29 -7.61 26.16
CA SER A 322 11.20 -6.53 26.52
C SER A 322 11.89 -5.98 25.28
N TRP A 323 11.79 -4.67 25.04
CA TRP A 323 12.54 -3.97 24.00
C TRP A 323 13.70 -3.18 24.58
N LEU A 324 14.72 -2.94 23.76
CA LEU A 324 15.95 -2.24 24.16
C LEU A 324 15.74 -0.73 24.12
N ARG A 325 15.05 -0.19 25.14
CA ARG A 325 14.64 1.22 25.21
C ARG A 325 15.78 2.20 24.95
N GLU A 326 16.96 1.99 25.51
CA GLU A 326 18.11 2.89 25.34
C GLU A 326 18.61 2.94 23.89
N ILE A 327 18.70 1.77 23.24
CA ILE A 327 19.10 1.68 21.83
C ILE A 327 18.04 2.30 20.93
N LEU A 328 16.75 2.04 21.20
CA LEU A 328 15.66 2.65 20.46
C LEU A 328 15.65 4.18 20.62
N GLN A 329 15.91 4.69 21.82
CA GLN A 329 16.00 6.12 22.09
C GLN A 329 17.19 6.74 21.36
N ALA A 330 18.38 6.14 21.41
CA ALA A 330 19.54 6.61 20.66
C ALA A 330 19.28 6.65 19.14
N LYS A 331 18.56 5.65 18.59
CA LYS A 331 18.14 5.65 17.18
C LYS A 331 17.12 6.76 16.88
N LEU A 332 16.16 7.03 17.79
CA LEU A 332 15.22 8.15 17.66
C LEU A 332 15.97 9.49 17.68
N ASP A 333 16.93 9.66 18.58
CA ASP A 333 17.70 10.89 18.73
C ASP A 333 18.69 11.11 17.57
N ALA A 334 19.19 10.03 16.97
CA ALA A 334 19.98 10.06 15.74
C ALA A 334 19.15 10.27 14.45
N LEU A 335 17.83 10.42 14.59
CA LEU A 335 16.86 10.66 13.53
C LEU A 335 16.95 9.67 12.36
N ILE A 336 17.23 8.39 12.63
CA ILE A 336 17.45 7.38 11.56
C ILE A 336 16.17 6.71 11.05
N TYR A 337 15.05 6.95 11.71
CA TYR A 337 13.80 6.27 11.45
C TYR A 337 12.99 6.96 10.35
N GLN A 338 12.14 6.18 9.68
CA GLN A 338 11.16 6.71 8.74
C GLN A 338 9.94 7.28 9.51
N PRO A 339 9.18 8.21 8.91
CA PRO A 339 8.01 8.82 9.53
C PRO A 339 6.99 7.86 10.14
N GLU A 340 6.65 6.76 9.47
CA GLU A 340 5.73 5.73 9.98
C GLU A 340 6.26 5.14 11.29
N GLN A 341 7.58 4.99 11.40
CA GLN A 341 8.22 4.46 12.60
C GLN A 341 8.18 5.49 13.73
N TYR A 342 8.44 6.78 13.47
CA TYR A 342 8.29 7.82 14.50
C TYR A 342 6.86 7.84 15.05
N GLN A 343 5.86 7.81 14.16
CA GLN A 343 4.46 7.77 14.54
C GLN A 343 4.15 6.52 15.36
N TRP A 344 4.66 5.35 14.92
CA TRP A 344 4.48 4.10 15.64
C TRP A 344 5.08 4.14 17.05
N PHE A 345 6.34 4.58 17.19
CA PHE A 345 7.02 4.70 18.48
C PHE A 345 6.31 5.69 19.42
N ALA A 346 5.84 6.81 18.90
CA ALA A 346 5.07 7.79 19.65
C ALA A 346 3.73 7.23 20.16
N LEU A 347 3.00 6.49 19.31
CA LEU A 347 1.69 5.95 19.66
C LEU A 347 1.78 4.76 20.62
N HIS A 348 2.66 3.80 20.33
CA HIS A 348 2.71 2.49 21.00
C HIS A 348 3.66 2.48 22.19
N LEU A 349 4.86 3.08 22.06
CA LEU A 349 5.88 3.06 23.12
C LEU A 349 5.98 4.37 23.90
N LYS A 350 5.25 5.41 23.48
CA LYS A 350 5.36 6.78 24.03
C LYS A 350 6.79 7.31 23.99
N MET A 351 7.55 6.90 22.96
CA MET A 351 8.92 7.33 22.75
C MET A 351 8.96 8.37 21.65
N HIS A 352 9.70 9.45 21.89
CA HIS A 352 9.88 10.56 20.97
C HIS A 352 11.37 10.88 20.85
N PRO A 353 11.83 11.40 19.70
CA PRO A 353 13.14 12.02 19.63
C PRO A 353 13.23 13.16 20.64
N LYS A 354 14.39 13.33 21.28
CA LYS A 354 14.67 14.45 22.18
C LYS A 354 14.48 15.82 21.51
N TRP A 355 14.51 15.84 20.18
CA TRP A 355 14.32 17.00 19.31
C TRP A 355 12.87 17.44 19.13
N ILE A 356 11.89 16.74 19.69
CA ILE A 356 10.45 17.07 19.52
C ILE A 356 10.10 18.49 19.97
N ALA A 357 10.74 19.02 21.01
CA ALA A 357 10.52 20.39 21.47
C ALA A 357 10.96 21.42 20.42
N HIS A 358 12.12 21.21 19.79
CA HIS A 358 12.62 22.05 18.71
C HIS A 358 11.73 21.94 17.47
N ALA A 359 11.27 20.74 17.12
CA ALA A 359 10.34 20.57 16.01
C ALA A 359 8.99 21.30 16.23
N ARG A 360 8.48 21.30 17.46
CA ARG A 360 7.29 22.09 17.83
C ARG A 360 7.55 23.60 17.72
N MET A 361 8.69 24.07 18.20
CA MET A 361 9.10 25.48 18.05
C MET A 361 9.20 25.89 16.59
N PHE A 362 9.80 25.04 15.75
CA PHE A 362 9.89 25.24 14.30
C PHE A 362 8.51 25.37 13.66
N LEU A 363 7.62 24.41 13.90
CA LEU A 363 6.25 24.43 13.36
C LEU A 363 5.44 25.63 13.86
N LYS A 364 5.45 25.91 15.18
CA LYS A 364 4.70 27.02 15.76
C LYS A 364 5.16 28.37 15.20
N SER A 365 6.46 28.50 14.90
CA SER A 365 7.02 29.72 14.29
C SER A 365 6.57 29.89 12.83
N ILE A 366 6.41 28.81 12.09
CA ILE A 366 5.81 28.82 10.74
C ILE A 366 4.33 29.22 10.82
N LEU A 367 3.57 28.63 11.73
CA LEU A 367 2.15 28.97 11.92
C LEU A 367 1.97 30.43 12.34
N ALA A 368 2.86 30.94 13.22
CA ALA A 368 2.82 32.33 13.65
C ALA A 368 3.11 33.29 12.49
N LEU A 369 4.04 32.93 11.59
CA LEU A 369 4.28 33.67 10.34
C LEU A 369 3.02 33.71 9.47
N LEU A 370 2.37 32.55 9.25
CA LEU A 370 1.14 32.48 8.44
C LEU A 370 -0.03 33.23 9.07
N TYR A 371 -0.15 33.18 10.41
CA TYR A 371 -1.17 33.90 11.17
C TYR A 371 -0.99 35.42 11.03
N LYS A 372 0.25 35.91 11.15
CA LYS A 372 0.58 37.34 10.98
C LYS A 372 0.26 37.83 9.56
N GLU A 373 0.42 36.99 8.56
CA GLU A 373 0.11 37.29 7.15
C GLU A 373 -1.39 37.10 6.82
N GLY A 374 -2.20 36.61 7.76
CA GLY A 374 -3.65 36.44 7.58
C GLY A 374 -4.05 35.27 6.67
N VAL A 375 -3.15 34.31 6.43
CA VAL A 375 -3.39 33.16 5.55
C VAL A 375 -3.65 31.87 6.35
N LEU A 376 -3.37 31.86 7.64
CA LEU A 376 -3.67 30.72 8.51
C LEU A 376 -5.20 30.58 8.71
N ALA A 377 -5.76 29.45 8.27
CA ALA A 377 -7.21 29.21 8.31
C ALA A 377 -7.76 29.09 9.74
N ASP A 378 -6.98 28.52 10.67
CA ASP A 378 -7.39 28.26 12.04
C ASP A 378 -6.29 28.71 13.02
N ALA A 379 -6.61 29.70 13.85
CA ALA A 379 -5.70 30.23 14.86
C ALA A 379 -5.47 29.27 16.02
N GLU A 380 -6.41 28.35 16.30
CA GLU A 380 -6.29 27.34 17.36
C GLU A 380 -5.12 26.38 17.13
N LEU A 381 -4.63 26.29 15.88
CA LEU A 381 -3.44 25.50 15.53
C LEU A 381 -2.20 25.93 16.32
N LEU A 382 -2.07 27.22 16.67
CA LEU A 382 -0.95 27.73 17.47
C LEU A 382 -0.97 27.14 18.90
N ASP A 383 -2.16 27.04 19.49
CA ASP A 383 -2.34 26.51 20.85
C ASP A 383 -2.21 24.99 20.88
N LEU A 384 -2.67 24.31 19.82
CA LEU A 384 -2.57 22.86 19.65
C LEU A 384 -1.12 22.35 19.55
N VAL A 385 -0.18 23.14 19.04
CA VAL A 385 1.26 22.80 19.08
C VAL A 385 1.79 22.82 20.53
N GLY A 386 1.18 23.66 21.38
CA GLY A 386 1.44 23.76 22.81
C GLY A 386 1.55 25.21 23.24
N GLU A 387 0.80 25.59 24.28
CA GLU A 387 0.75 26.96 24.82
C GLU A 387 2.14 27.51 25.17
N HIS A 388 2.97 26.68 25.82
CA HIS A 388 4.30 27.05 26.34
C HIS A 388 5.44 26.92 25.32
N VAL A 389 5.14 26.56 24.07
CA VAL A 389 6.15 26.47 23.01
C VAL A 389 6.49 27.89 22.55
N GLU A 390 7.78 28.24 22.61
CA GLU A 390 8.26 29.55 22.15
C GLU A 390 8.11 29.71 20.63
N VAL A 391 7.97 30.95 20.19
CA VAL A 391 7.92 31.34 18.77
C VAL A 391 9.17 32.16 18.48
N VAL A 392 9.96 31.72 17.51
CA VAL A 392 11.12 32.46 17.02
C VAL A 392 10.75 33.25 15.76
N GLU A 393 11.39 34.40 15.55
CA GLU A 393 11.12 35.24 14.38
C GLU A 393 11.55 34.57 13.07
N ASP A 394 12.69 33.87 13.09
CA ASP A 394 13.19 33.11 11.96
C ASP A 394 13.17 31.60 12.28
N PRO A 395 12.21 30.83 11.73
CA PRO A 395 12.13 29.38 11.93
C PRO A 395 13.43 28.64 11.57
N MET A 396 14.20 29.13 10.59
CA MET A 396 15.44 28.46 10.15
C MET A 396 16.53 28.41 11.22
N THR A 397 16.48 29.31 12.21
CA THR A 397 17.40 29.28 13.36
C THR A 397 17.28 27.98 14.14
N VAL A 398 16.08 27.42 14.27
CA VAL A 398 15.82 26.15 14.95
C VAL A 398 16.43 24.98 14.17
N ALA A 399 16.32 25.00 12.84
CA ALA A 399 16.93 23.97 11.99
C ALA A 399 18.46 24.00 12.07
N HIS A 400 19.08 25.18 12.03
CA HIS A 400 20.52 25.32 12.20
C HIS A 400 21.00 24.89 13.58
N GLU A 401 20.23 25.17 14.64
CA GLU A 401 20.57 24.73 15.99
C GLU A 401 20.52 23.21 16.12
N LEU A 402 19.50 22.56 15.54
CA LEU A 402 19.41 21.09 15.47
C LEU A 402 20.61 20.47 14.75
N ILE A 403 21.05 21.09 13.65
CA ILE A 403 22.23 20.64 12.91
C ILE A 403 23.49 20.76 13.78
N ARG A 404 23.68 21.90 14.43
CA ARG A 404 24.85 22.19 15.27
C ARG A 404 24.94 21.29 16.50
N GLN A 405 23.81 20.90 17.08
CA GLN A 405 23.74 20.07 18.28
C GLN A 405 23.72 18.55 17.99
N GLY A 406 23.97 18.12 16.76
CA GLY A 406 23.96 16.69 16.40
C GLY A 406 24.90 15.86 17.27
N GLU A 407 24.38 14.78 17.85
CA GLU A 407 25.20 13.89 18.69
C GLU A 407 26.28 13.18 17.88
N GLY A 408 27.51 13.17 18.40
CA GLY A 408 28.66 12.56 17.75
C GLY A 408 29.26 13.40 16.61
N LEU A 409 28.82 14.63 16.42
CA LEU A 409 29.43 15.60 15.49
C LEU A 409 30.22 16.65 16.27
N ASP A 410 31.42 16.99 15.79
CA ASP A 410 32.19 18.11 16.33
C ASP A 410 31.51 19.43 15.90
N PRO A 411 31.13 20.31 16.85
CA PRO A 411 30.48 21.60 16.57
C PRO A 411 31.30 22.50 15.63
N VAL A 412 32.60 22.27 15.51
CA VAL A 412 33.52 23.06 14.68
C VAL A 412 33.47 22.64 13.20
N ILE A 413 32.89 21.48 12.87
CA ILE A 413 32.83 20.94 11.48
C ILE A 413 32.21 21.95 10.51
N ASP A 414 31.07 22.55 10.86
CA ASP A 414 30.41 23.54 9.99
C ASP A 414 31.30 24.76 9.69
N SER A 415 32.04 25.21 10.71
CA SER A 415 32.97 26.33 10.58
C SER A 415 34.19 25.99 9.74
N LYS A 416 34.71 24.75 9.84
CA LYS A 416 35.81 24.24 9.02
C LYS A 416 35.39 24.08 7.56
N ILE A 417 34.23 23.47 7.29
CA ILE A 417 33.64 23.35 5.95
C ILE A 417 33.48 24.75 5.33
N SER A 418 32.89 25.69 6.08
CA SER A 418 32.69 27.07 5.61
C SER A 418 34.02 27.80 5.38
N GLY A 419 35.03 27.55 6.22
CA GLY A 419 36.38 28.09 6.10
C GLY A 419 37.12 27.59 4.85
N ALA A 420 37.06 26.28 4.58
CA ALA A 420 37.69 25.66 3.40
C ALA A 420 37.12 26.25 2.10
N ILE A 421 35.79 26.37 2.01
CA ILE A 421 35.10 26.98 0.87
C ILE A 421 35.48 28.46 0.72
N LEU A 422 35.56 29.20 1.82
CA LEU A 422 35.93 30.62 1.79
C LEU A 422 37.39 30.82 1.36
N ALA A 423 38.31 29.94 1.77
CA ALA A 423 39.71 29.99 1.39
C ALA A 423 39.89 29.89 -0.13
N VAL A 424 39.17 28.97 -0.79
CA VAL A 424 39.21 28.83 -2.25
C VAL A 424 38.60 30.04 -2.96
N ARG A 425 37.49 30.59 -2.44
CA ARG A 425 36.90 31.83 -2.96
C ARG A 425 37.85 33.03 -2.84
N ASN A 426 38.58 33.12 -1.74
CA ASN A 426 39.57 34.18 -1.53
C ASN A 426 40.79 34.01 -2.45
N ALA A 427 41.30 32.78 -2.61
CA ALA A 427 42.38 32.47 -3.54
C ALA A 427 42.02 32.82 -5.00
N ARG A 428 40.76 32.62 -5.42
CA ARG A 428 40.25 33.09 -6.73
C ARG A 428 40.31 34.61 -6.86
N LYS A 429 39.88 35.34 -5.83
CA LYS A 429 39.91 36.81 -5.82
C LYS A 429 41.34 37.34 -5.90
N GLU A 430 42.28 36.70 -5.21
CA GLU A 430 43.70 37.07 -5.25
C GLU A 430 44.36 36.73 -6.61
N ALA A 431 44.03 35.58 -7.20
CA ALA A 431 44.50 35.18 -8.53
C ALA A 431 43.96 36.06 -9.67
N SER A 432 42.80 36.70 -9.47
CA SER A 432 42.21 37.63 -10.45
C SER A 432 42.90 39.01 -10.53
N GLY A 433 43.89 39.28 -9.66
CA GLY A 433 44.76 40.47 -9.71
C GLY A 433 44.09 41.82 -9.39
N PRO A 434 44.84 42.85 -8.98
CA PRO A 434 44.26 44.16 -8.69
C PRO A 434 43.86 44.89 -9.99
N ARG A 435 42.65 45.45 -10.00
CA ARG A 435 42.09 46.29 -11.08
C ARG A 435 43.11 47.34 -11.57
N LYS A 436 43.35 47.41 -12.87
CA LYS A 436 43.95 48.61 -13.49
C LYS A 436 42.94 49.76 -13.37
N ALA A 437 43.31 50.82 -12.64
CA ALA A 437 42.52 52.05 -12.57
C ALA A 437 42.48 52.70 -13.97
N GLY A 438 41.29 52.74 -14.59
CA GLY A 438 41.07 53.46 -15.86
C GLY A 438 40.22 52.79 -16.94
N ALA A 439 39.46 51.73 -16.65
CA ALA A 439 38.48 51.19 -17.61
C ALA A 439 37.06 51.76 -17.34
N PRO A 440 36.29 52.11 -18.39
CA PRO A 440 34.98 52.75 -18.26
C PRO A 440 33.95 51.81 -17.60
N GLU A 441 33.03 52.40 -16.83
CA GLU A 441 32.11 51.74 -15.87
C GLU A 441 31.03 50.82 -16.49
N ASP A 442 30.95 50.67 -17.82
CA ASP A 442 29.86 49.91 -18.47
C ASP A 442 30.18 48.44 -18.80
N THR A 443 31.27 47.89 -18.25
CA THR A 443 31.57 46.43 -18.31
C THR A 443 31.77 45.81 -16.93
N VAL A 444 30.94 46.22 -15.96
CA VAL A 444 30.87 45.59 -14.64
C VAL A 444 29.79 44.52 -14.64
N SER A 445 30.17 43.27 -14.95
CA SER A 445 29.59 42.04 -14.37
C SER A 445 30.19 40.79 -15.03
N GLU A 446 30.40 39.73 -14.24
CA GLU A 446 30.45 38.29 -14.61
C GLU A 446 31.76 37.50 -14.38
N VAL A 447 32.94 38.11 -14.21
CA VAL A 447 34.18 37.28 -14.02
C VAL A 447 34.51 37.02 -12.54
N GLY A 448 34.11 37.90 -11.61
CA GLY A 448 34.46 37.82 -10.18
C GLY A 448 33.53 37.00 -9.28
N ASP A 449 32.31 36.70 -9.74
CA ASP A 449 31.25 36.02 -8.98
C ASP A 449 30.75 34.74 -9.71
N ARG A 450 31.62 34.04 -10.44
CA ARG A 450 31.27 32.69 -10.89
C ARG A 450 31.21 31.77 -9.66
N GLU A 451 30.05 31.17 -9.44
CA GLU A 451 29.86 30.10 -8.47
C GLU A 451 30.99 29.06 -8.60
N MET A 452 31.48 28.59 -7.46
CA MET A 452 32.45 27.48 -7.42
C MET A 452 31.77 26.25 -8.02
N ASN A 453 32.44 25.55 -8.94
CA ASN A 453 31.83 24.35 -9.52
C ASN A 453 31.90 23.18 -8.53
N GLU A 454 31.11 22.12 -8.77
CA GLU A 454 31.01 20.96 -7.87
C GLU A 454 32.40 20.31 -7.66
N ASP A 455 33.23 20.21 -8.70
CA ASP A 455 34.56 19.57 -8.63
C ASP A 455 35.56 20.37 -7.77
N GLU A 456 35.53 21.71 -7.84
CA GLU A 456 36.36 22.60 -7.03
C GLU A 456 35.92 22.60 -5.57
N GLU A 457 34.61 22.54 -5.32
CA GLU A 457 34.08 22.41 -3.96
C GLU A 457 34.51 21.08 -3.34
N GLU A 458 34.38 19.99 -4.08
CA GLU A 458 34.83 18.67 -3.64
C GLU A 458 36.32 18.67 -3.34
N ALA A 459 37.16 19.19 -4.23
CA ALA A 459 38.60 19.31 -3.99
C ALA A 459 38.92 20.15 -2.74
N ALA A 460 38.26 21.30 -2.57
CA ALA A 460 38.45 22.18 -1.41
C ALA A 460 38.11 21.47 -0.08
N LEU A 461 37.07 20.65 -0.08
CA LEU A 461 36.62 19.92 1.10
C LEU A 461 37.50 18.69 1.39
N LEU A 462 38.00 18.02 0.34
CA LEU A 462 38.95 16.93 0.49
C LEU A 462 40.35 17.41 0.94
N ASP A 463 40.73 18.64 0.58
CA ASP A 463 41.98 19.27 1.03
C ASP A 463 41.85 19.95 2.42
N SER A 464 40.68 19.87 3.05
CA SER A 464 40.46 20.44 4.39
C SER A 464 41.01 19.54 5.51
N ASP A 465 41.18 20.09 6.72
CA ASP A 465 41.62 19.35 7.91
C ASP A 465 40.55 18.39 8.48
N LEU A 466 39.54 18.01 7.68
CA LEU A 466 38.46 17.11 8.06
C LEU A 466 38.58 15.79 7.30
N GLU A 467 38.31 14.69 7.99
CA GLU A 467 38.20 13.42 7.30
C GLU A 467 36.92 13.39 6.45
N PRO A 468 36.95 12.81 5.23
CA PRO A 468 35.77 12.74 4.36
C PRO A 468 34.54 12.13 5.05
N GLN A 469 34.74 11.19 5.97
CA GLN A 469 33.66 10.56 6.74
C GLN A 469 32.97 11.54 7.70
N GLU A 470 33.68 12.51 8.28
CA GLU A 470 33.12 13.52 9.18
C GLU A 470 32.22 14.48 8.41
N ILE A 471 32.66 14.91 7.22
CA ILE A 471 31.88 15.75 6.31
C ILE A 471 30.59 15.01 5.90
N ILE A 472 30.71 13.74 5.48
CA ILE A 472 29.56 12.91 5.10
C ILE A 472 28.61 12.73 6.27
N ALA A 473 29.11 12.50 7.49
CA ALA A 473 28.28 12.32 8.68
C ALA A 473 27.48 13.59 9.01
N TYR A 474 28.14 14.76 8.97
CA TYR A 474 27.51 16.07 9.17
C TYR A 474 26.42 16.34 8.13
N HIS A 475 26.71 16.10 6.86
CA HIS A 475 25.78 16.28 5.76
C HIS A 475 24.59 15.29 5.80
N ARG A 476 24.81 14.04 6.23
CA ARG A 476 23.73 13.08 6.47
C ARG A 476 22.86 13.49 7.65
N TRP A 477 23.44 14.02 8.71
CA TRP A 477 22.69 14.56 9.85
C TRP A 477 21.79 15.72 9.42
N SER A 478 22.31 16.68 8.66
CA SER A 478 21.52 17.79 8.10
C SER A 478 20.32 17.31 7.27
N MET A 479 20.52 16.27 6.45
CA MET A 479 19.43 15.66 5.68
C MET A 479 18.41 14.92 6.57
N ARG A 480 18.83 14.29 7.67
CA ARG A 480 17.88 13.67 8.62
C ARG A 480 17.06 14.70 9.37
N VAL A 481 17.69 15.82 9.77
CA VAL A 481 16.98 16.96 10.39
C VAL A 481 15.91 17.50 9.43
N SER A 482 16.25 17.69 8.15
CA SER A 482 15.28 18.18 7.16
C SER A 482 14.11 17.22 6.94
N GLN A 483 14.38 15.91 6.87
CA GLN A 483 13.35 14.87 6.78
C GLN A 483 12.45 14.81 8.03
N TYR A 484 13.02 14.91 9.22
CA TYR A 484 12.27 14.91 10.47
C TYR A 484 11.38 16.14 10.63
N LEU A 485 11.88 17.33 10.28
CA LEU A 485 11.09 18.55 10.32
C LEU A 485 9.96 18.53 9.27
N ALA A 486 10.21 17.99 8.07
CA ALA A 486 9.15 17.75 7.09
C ALA A 486 8.03 16.86 7.66
N TYR A 487 8.40 15.73 8.29
CA TYR A 487 7.45 14.86 8.97
C TYR A 487 6.65 15.58 10.07
N CYS A 488 7.33 16.40 10.88
CA CYS A 488 6.68 17.13 11.97
C CYS A 488 5.66 18.16 11.47
N ILE A 489 5.91 18.80 10.32
CA ILE A 489 4.96 19.69 9.65
C ILE A 489 3.77 18.91 9.11
N ASP A 490 4.02 17.74 8.51
CA ASP A 490 3.00 17.03 7.73
C ASP A 490 2.00 16.26 8.60
N GLU A 491 2.48 15.43 9.53
CA GLU A 491 1.62 14.57 10.36
C GLU A 491 2.14 14.37 11.78
N GLY A 492 3.42 14.68 12.05
CA GLY A 492 4.09 14.32 13.30
C GLY A 492 3.67 15.12 14.53
N VAL A 493 3.24 16.37 14.38
CA VAL A 493 2.84 17.24 15.51
C VAL A 493 1.34 17.48 15.54
N LEU A 494 0.75 17.96 14.44
CA LEU A 494 -0.67 18.33 14.36
C LEU A 494 -1.56 17.25 13.71
N GLY A 495 -0.97 16.12 13.29
CA GLY A 495 -1.70 15.09 12.54
C GLY A 495 -2.28 15.67 11.25
N TYR A 496 -3.54 15.36 10.97
CA TYR A 496 -4.23 15.80 9.75
C TYR A 496 -4.74 17.26 9.78
N LYS A 497 -4.52 18.00 10.88
CA LYS A 497 -5.06 19.36 11.05
C LYS A 497 -4.27 20.43 10.27
N PHE A 498 -3.01 20.18 9.98
CA PHE A 498 -2.13 21.03 9.19
C PHE A 498 -1.07 20.15 8.56
N CYS A 499 -0.80 20.34 7.27
CA CYS A 499 0.14 19.51 6.51
C CYS A 499 1.00 20.33 5.54
N LEU A 500 1.91 19.66 4.82
CA LEU A 500 2.76 20.31 3.82
C LEU A 500 1.95 20.90 2.65
N ALA A 501 0.78 20.35 2.34
CA ALA A 501 -0.09 20.88 1.30
C ALA A 501 -0.62 22.28 1.71
N ASP A 502 -1.10 22.44 2.94
CA ASP A 502 -1.59 23.71 3.47
C ASP A 502 -0.48 24.78 3.44
N LEU A 503 0.73 24.39 3.86
CA LEU A 503 1.89 25.29 3.82
C LEU A 503 2.24 25.71 2.39
N SER A 504 2.07 24.82 1.41
CA SER A 504 2.38 25.08 0.01
C SER A 504 1.39 26.05 -0.66
N GLU A 505 0.14 26.06 -0.20
CA GLU A 505 -0.89 26.98 -0.70
C GLU A 505 -0.61 28.43 -0.29
N ALA A 506 0.03 28.65 0.86
CA ALA A 506 0.39 29.99 1.32
C ALA A 506 1.45 30.68 0.44
N ILE A 507 2.22 29.93 -0.35
CA ILE A 507 3.26 30.49 -1.22
C ILE A 507 2.64 31.41 -2.28
N GLY A 508 3.12 32.65 -2.32
CA GLY A 508 2.63 33.70 -3.21
C GLY A 508 1.35 34.40 -2.75
N LEU A 509 0.79 34.03 -1.59
CA LEU A 509 -0.34 34.72 -0.95
C LEU A 509 0.08 35.65 0.19
N VAL A 510 1.32 35.50 0.67
CA VAL A 510 1.90 36.29 1.76
C VAL A 510 2.79 37.42 1.23
N SER A 511 3.23 38.33 2.12
CA SER A 511 4.19 39.38 1.82
C SER A 511 5.49 38.85 1.21
N GLN A 512 6.22 39.66 0.42
CA GLN A 512 7.46 39.23 -0.25
C GLN A 512 8.53 38.72 0.75
N ALA A 513 8.58 39.29 1.95
CA ALA A 513 9.49 38.87 3.01
C ALA A 513 9.12 37.49 3.56
N ALA A 514 7.83 37.28 3.87
CA ALA A 514 7.31 35.99 4.31
C ALA A 514 7.44 34.92 3.22
N ASP A 515 7.14 35.25 1.96
CA ASP A 515 7.27 34.34 0.81
C ASP A 515 8.72 33.87 0.63
N ARG A 516 9.69 34.79 0.76
CA ARG A 516 11.12 34.45 0.73
C ARG A 516 11.48 33.47 1.84
N LYS A 517 10.94 33.66 3.05
CA LYS A 517 11.18 32.78 4.20
C LYS A 517 10.52 31.42 4.04
N LEU A 518 9.28 31.37 3.54
CA LEU A 518 8.60 30.11 3.22
C LEU A 518 9.37 29.31 2.15
N ARG A 519 9.89 29.98 1.11
CA ARG A 519 10.72 29.32 0.08
C ARG A 519 12.03 28.79 0.63
N GLU A 520 12.65 29.50 1.57
CA GLU A 520 13.86 29.05 2.27
C GLU A 520 13.57 27.79 3.09
N ILE A 521 12.46 27.77 3.84
CA ILE A 521 11.99 26.61 4.59
C ILE A 521 11.75 25.42 3.64
N PHE A 522 11.02 25.63 2.54
CA PHE A 522 10.79 24.60 1.53
C PHE A 522 12.09 24.08 0.91
N ALA A 523 13.03 24.97 0.59
CA ALA A 523 14.34 24.56 0.07
C ALA A 523 15.08 23.65 1.06
N PHE A 524 15.03 23.97 2.36
CA PHE A 524 15.67 23.17 3.40
C PHE A 524 15.00 21.82 3.59
N ILE A 525 13.68 21.76 3.77
CA ILE A 525 12.96 20.50 4.03
C ILE A 525 12.86 19.60 2.79
N LEU A 526 12.87 20.18 1.59
CA LEU A 526 13.05 19.43 0.33
C LEU A 526 14.47 18.88 0.22
N HIS A 527 15.45 19.65 0.68
CA HIS A 527 16.86 19.29 0.76
C HIS A 527 17.44 18.77 -0.57
N LEU A 528 17.11 19.45 -1.67
CA LEU A 528 17.61 19.10 -3.01
C LEU A 528 19.13 19.28 -3.07
N ARG A 529 19.88 18.18 -3.24
CA ARG A 529 21.35 18.18 -3.22
C ARG A 529 21.95 17.08 -4.11
N PRO A 530 23.25 17.14 -4.43
CA PRO A 530 23.97 16.03 -5.05
C PRO A 530 23.98 14.77 -4.17
N LYS A 531 24.06 13.60 -4.81
CA LYS A 531 24.28 12.28 -4.20
C LYS A 531 25.65 12.20 -3.54
N ASN A 532 26.62 12.96 -4.06
CA ASN A 532 27.91 13.10 -3.41
C ASN A 532 27.70 13.84 -2.08
N MET A 533 27.88 13.10 -0.98
CA MET A 533 27.68 13.62 0.38
C MET A 533 28.86 14.47 0.87
N ILE A 534 29.93 14.59 0.09
CA ILE A 534 31.01 15.54 0.36
C ILE A 534 30.54 16.98 0.08
N LEU A 535 29.80 17.18 -1.01
CA LEU A 535 29.30 18.50 -1.41
C LEU A 535 28.27 19.06 -0.42
N ARG A 536 28.29 20.36 -0.18
CA ARG A 536 27.36 21.04 0.73
C ARG A 536 25.97 21.13 0.10
N TRP A 537 24.93 21.07 0.93
CA TRP A 537 23.58 21.48 0.50
C TRP A 537 23.50 23.01 0.35
N SER A 538 22.86 23.49 -0.72
CA SER A 538 22.61 24.92 -0.95
C SER A 538 21.12 25.21 -1.01
N ALA A 539 20.69 26.28 -0.32
CA ALA A 539 19.33 26.80 -0.42
C ALA A 539 18.99 27.28 -1.86
N GLU A 540 20.01 27.57 -2.67
CA GLU A 540 19.84 28.01 -4.05
C GLU A 540 19.61 26.86 -5.02
N SER A 541 19.85 25.61 -4.62
CA SER A 541 19.57 24.43 -5.46
C SER A 541 18.12 24.38 -5.93
N LEU A 542 17.17 24.89 -5.15
CA LEU A 542 15.76 25.01 -5.56
C LEU A 542 15.55 26.10 -6.62
N ARG A 543 16.31 27.21 -6.58
CA ARG A 543 16.28 28.26 -7.62
C ARG A 543 16.77 27.72 -8.96
N HIS A 544 17.80 26.87 -8.91
CA HIS A 544 18.36 26.19 -10.08
C HIS A 544 17.71 24.85 -10.39
N ALA A 545 16.58 24.51 -9.76
CA ALA A 545 15.93 23.21 -9.91
C ALA A 545 15.68 22.82 -11.37
N LYS A 546 15.45 23.79 -12.28
CA LYS A 546 15.29 23.54 -13.72
C LYS A 546 16.48 22.81 -14.36
N THR A 547 17.70 23.16 -13.97
CA THR A 547 18.94 22.56 -14.48
C THR A 547 19.37 21.41 -13.58
N THR A 548 19.31 21.62 -12.27
CA THR A 548 19.72 20.67 -11.23
C THR A 548 18.97 19.33 -11.31
N LEU A 549 17.64 19.35 -11.38
CA LEU A 549 16.82 18.13 -11.42
C LEU A 549 16.94 17.35 -12.73
N LYS A 550 17.53 17.94 -13.78
CA LYS A 550 17.86 17.21 -15.00
C LYS A 550 19.10 16.33 -14.82
N LYS A 551 19.98 16.67 -13.87
CA LYS A 551 21.13 15.85 -13.51
C LYS A 551 20.64 14.67 -12.65
N ARG A 552 21.01 13.43 -13.02
CA ARG A 552 20.50 12.17 -12.40
C ARG A 552 21.16 11.81 -11.07
N ASP A 553 22.12 12.62 -10.66
CA ASP A 553 22.97 12.46 -9.49
C ASP A 553 22.48 13.27 -8.30
N TYR A 554 21.23 13.76 -8.29
CA TYR A 554 20.64 14.47 -7.16
C TYR A 554 19.72 13.59 -6.31
N ILE A 555 19.55 13.98 -5.05
CA ILE A 555 18.60 13.42 -4.06
C ILE A 555 17.80 14.56 -3.44
N PHE A 556 16.59 14.23 -3.00
CA PHE A 556 15.67 15.15 -2.32
C PHE A 556 14.66 14.36 -1.50
N ASN A 557 13.88 15.06 -0.68
CA ASN A 557 12.80 14.48 0.11
C ASN A 557 11.51 14.36 -0.74
N ASP A 558 11.22 13.14 -1.19
CA ASP A 558 10.04 12.83 -2.01
C ASP A 558 8.72 13.28 -1.36
N ARG A 559 8.60 13.21 -0.02
CA ARG A 559 7.39 13.63 0.70
C ARG A 559 7.10 15.12 0.59
N VAL A 560 8.14 15.94 0.46
CA VAL A 560 8.00 17.38 0.25
C VAL A 560 7.81 17.66 -1.24
N PHE A 561 8.54 16.94 -2.09
CA PHE A 561 8.51 17.18 -3.53
C PHE A 561 7.15 16.85 -4.16
N VAL A 562 6.48 15.78 -3.70
CA VAL A 562 5.15 15.37 -4.19
C VAL A 562 4.11 16.50 -4.04
N PRO A 563 3.84 17.05 -2.83
CA PRO A 563 2.95 18.20 -2.65
C PRO A 563 3.33 19.41 -3.51
N LEU A 564 4.63 19.73 -3.62
CA LEU A 564 5.11 20.85 -4.44
C LEU A 564 4.83 20.67 -5.94
N VAL A 565 4.85 19.42 -6.43
CA VAL A 565 4.44 19.09 -7.79
C VAL A 565 2.91 19.16 -7.92
N GLU A 566 2.17 18.63 -6.95
CA GLU A 566 0.71 18.57 -6.99
C GLU A 566 0.04 19.94 -6.93
N CYS A 567 0.52 20.85 -6.07
CA CYS A 567 0.03 22.22 -5.96
C CYS A 567 0.52 23.15 -7.10
N GLY A 568 1.36 22.64 -8.00
CA GLY A 568 1.87 23.38 -9.16
C GLY A 568 3.00 24.36 -8.84
N PHE A 569 3.56 24.34 -7.62
CA PHE A 569 4.73 25.16 -7.27
C PHE A 569 5.90 24.93 -8.24
N MET A 570 6.19 23.68 -8.57
CA MET A 570 7.28 23.35 -9.51
C MET A 570 7.03 23.92 -10.91
N ALA A 571 5.77 24.02 -11.35
CA ALA A 571 5.42 24.66 -12.63
C ALA A 571 5.65 26.18 -12.58
N LYS A 572 5.38 26.83 -11.43
CA LYS A 572 5.61 28.28 -11.23
C LYS A 572 7.09 28.69 -11.31
N LEU A 573 8.03 27.75 -11.18
CA LEU A 573 9.45 28.04 -11.42
C LEU A 573 9.72 28.38 -12.89
N PHE A 574 8.87 27.93 -13.81
CA PHE A 574 8.96 28.16 -15.24
C PHE A 574 8.23 29.45 -15.62
N SER A 575 8.87 30.28 -16.45
CA SER A 575 8.29 31.52 -16.95
C SER A 575 7.14 31.19 -17.91
N LYS A 576 6.19 32.13 -18.09
CA LYS A 576 5.14 31.98 -19.10
C LYS A 576 5.79 31.74 -20.48
N GLY A 577 5.39 30.68 -21.17
CA GLY A 577 5.98 30.25 -22.45
C GLY A 577 7.04 29.13 -22.33
N GLU A 578 7.50 28.77 -21.13
CA GLU A 578 8.47 27.68 -20.92
C GLU A 578 7.80 26.31 -20.65
N GLU A 579 6.56 26.11 -21.10
CA GLU A 579 5.80 24.87 -20.87
C GLU A 579 6.52 23.62 -21.38
N ALA A 580 7.22 23.74 -22.51
CA ALA A 580 8.03 22.67 -23.08
C ALA A 580 9.19 22.25 -22.16
N ALA A 581 9.85 23.22 -21.51
CA ALA A 581 10.92 22.94 -20.58
C ALA A 581 10.41 22.29 -19.29
N TYR A 582 9.20 22.65 -18.85
CA TYR A 582 8.55 22.00 -17.71
C TYR A 582 8.17 20.55 -18.04
N LEU A 583 7.56 20.30 -19.20
CA LEU A 583 7.22 18.95 -19.66
C LEU A 583 8.47 18.08 -19.83
N ASP A 584 9.58 18.64 -20.33
CA ASP A 584 10.86 17.94 -20.40
C ASP A 584 11.42 17.63 -19.00
N LEU A 585 11.27 18.53 -18.02
CA LEU A 585 11.62 18.24 -16.64
C LEU A 585 10.78 17.08 -16.08
N LEU A 586 9.45 17.11 -16.27
CA LEU A 586 8.56 16.02 -15.83
C LEU A 586 8.95 14.67 -16.47
N ARG A 587 9.33 14.68 -17.75
CA ARG A 587 9.86 13.50 -18.45
C ARG A 587 11.12 12.95 -17.78
N VAL A 588 12.12 13.81 -17.53
CA VAL A 588 13.38 13.39 -16.91
C VAL A 588 13.14 12.85 -15.50
N LEU A 589 12.32 13.54 -14.71
CA LEU A 589 11.95 13.11 -13.36
C LEU A 589 11.18 11.79 -13.38
N LEU A 590 10.23 11.59 -14.29
CA LEU A 590 9.45 10.35 -14.37
C LEU A 590 10.33 9.13 -14.70
N LEU A 591 11.37 9.33 -15.52
CA LEU A 591 12.34 8.29 -15.85
C LEU A 591 13.34 8.02 -14.71
N GLY A 592 13.62 9.00 -13.85
CA GLY A 592 14.55 8.89 -12.73
C GLY A 592 13.92 8.58 -11.38
N ALA A 593 12.61 8.81 -11.23
CA ALA A 593 11.89 8.65 -9.97
C ALA A 593 11.91 7.18 -9.51
N THR A 594 12.21 6.99 -8.24
CA THR A 594 12.18 5.67 -7.59
C THR A 594 10.84 5.44 -6.91
N SER A 595 10.34 6.42 -6.14
CA SER A 595 9.09 6.27 -5.39
C SER A 595 7.85 6.25 -6.27
N LEU A 596 6.87 5.47 -5.82
CA LEU A 596 5.57 5.37 -6.47
C LEU A 596 4.76 6.67 -6.33
N GLY A 597 4.84 7.32 -5.18
CA GLY A 597 4.17 8.61 -4.92
C GLY A 597 4.59 9.67 -5.93
N LEU A 598 5.89 9.82 -6.15
CA LEU A 598 6.42 10.77 -7.12
C LEU A 598 5.99 10.45 -8.55
N LYS A 599 6.13 9.19 -8.99
CA LYS A 599 5.67 8.77 -10.33
C LYS A 599 4.19 9.09 -10.54
N THR A 600 3.37 8.85 -9.51
CA THR A 600 1.92 9.10 -9.56
C THR A 600 1.62 10.59 -9.70
N ALA A 601 2.26 11.44 -8.90
CA ALA A 601 2.11 12.90 -8.97
C ALA A 601 2.55 13.45 -10.34
N LEU A 602 3.69 12.99 -10.87
CA LEU A 602 4.19 13.38 -12.19
C LEU A 602 3.23 12.95 -13.30
N CYS A 603 2.75 11.71 -13.30
CA CYS A 603 1.76 11.24 -14.27
C CYS A 603 0.43 12.00 -14.17
N ARG A 604 0.01 12.44 -12.98
CA ARG A 604 -1.18 13.28 -12.79
C ARG A 604 -1.02 14.65 -13.46
N GLN A 605 0.13 15.29 -13.32
CA GLN A 605 0.42 16.55 -14.01
C GLN A 605 0.47 16.37 -15.53
N ILE A 606 1.09 15.29 -16.02
CA ILE A 606 1.11 14.98 -17.46
C ILE A 606 -0.31 14.70 -17.98
N LEU A 607 -1.14 13.97 -17.23
CA LEU A 607 -2.54 13.73 -17.59
C LEU A 607 -3.33 15.04 -17.69
N LYS A 608 -3.17 15.95 -16.72
CA LYS A 608 -3.80 17.27 -16.76
C LYS A 608 -3.38 18.05 -18.01
N ALA A 609 -2.08 18.14 -18.27
CA ALA A 609 -1.53 18.79 -19.46
C ALA A 609 -2.03 18.15 -20.79
N SER A 610 -2.25 16.82 -20.81
CA SER A 610 -2.79 16.13 -21.98
C SER A 610 -4.28 16.43 -22.25
N GLY A 611 -5.05 16.76 -21.19
CA GLY A 611 -6.47 17.07 -21.29
C GLY A 611 -6.73 18.52 -21.75
N ASP A 612 -5.84 19.44 -21.40
CA ASP A 612 -5.96 20.88 -21.67
C ASP A 612 -5.53 21.29 -23.10
N ARG A 613 -5.57 20.37 -24.08
CA ARG A 613 -5.21 20.52 -25.51
C ARG A 613 -5.99 21.59 -26.31
N ARG A 614 -6.59 22.59 -25.66
CA ARG A 614 -7.45 23.62 -26.27
C ARG A 614 -6.71 24.66 -27.11
N GLU A 615 -5.39 24.75 -27.05
CA GLU A 615 -4.60 25.72 -27.84
C GLU A 615 -3.56 25.04 -28.74
N LYS A 616 -3.49 25.50 -30.00
CA LYS A 616 -2.65 24.96 -31.09
C LYS A 616 -1.13 24.97 -30.83
N GLN A 617 -0.66 25.47 -29.67
CA GLN A 617 0.77 25.67 -29.37
C GLN A 617 1.43 24.56 -28.52
N SER A 618 0.69 23.64 -27.86
CA SER A 618 1.32 22.68 -26.91
C SER A 618 1.49 21.24 -27.40
N SER A 619 1.32 20.95 -28.70
CA SER A 619 1.41 19.56 -29.20
C SER A 619 2.84 19.01 -29.20
N GLU A 620 3.83 19.80 -29.64
CA GLU A 620 5.21 19.32 -29.78
C GLU A 620 5.90 19.00 -28.45
N ALA A 621 5.65 19.83 -27.43
CA ALA A 621 6.22 19.63 -26.10
C ALA A 621 5.77 18.29 -25.48
N LEU A 622 4.51 17.91 -25.70
CA LEU A 622 3.93 16.66 -25.21
C LEU A 622 4.47 15.41 -25.91
N TYR A 623 5.12 15.54 -27.07
CA TYR A 623 5.76 14.39 -27.74
C TYR A 623 6.91 13.81 -26.91
N THR A 624 7.61 14.66 -26.16
CA THR A 624 8.75 14.25 -25.35
C THR A 624 8.37 13.32 -24.20
N VAL A 625 7.16 13.47 -23.63
CA VAL A 625 6.70 12.64 -22.49
C VAL A 625 6.15 11.28 -22.91
N VAL A 626 5.74 11.10 -24.18
CA VAL A 626 5.13 9.87 -24.67
C VAL A 626 6.01 8.63 -24.41
N PRO A 627 7.32 8.63 -24.74
CA PRO A 627 8.16 7.46 -24.46
C PRO A 627 8.32 7.17 -22.97
N ALA A 628 8.33 8.20 -22.13
CA ALA A 628 8.42 8.04 -20.68
C ALA A 628 7.16 7.37 -20.11
N LEU A 629 5.97 7.74 -20.60
CA LEU A 629 4.71 7.08 -20.24
C LEU A 629 4.69 5.61 -20.67
N VAL A 630 5.17 5.28 -21.87
CA VAL A 630 5.30 3.88 -22.31
C VAL A 630 6.27 3.11 -21.41
N ASN A 631 7.38 3.71 -20.98
CA ASN A 631 8.31 3.09 -20.04
C ASN A 631 7.66 2.77 -18.68
N VAL A 632 6.78 3.64 -18.17
CA VAL A 632 6.00 3.38 -16.95
C VAL A 632 5.14 2.13 -17.11
N LEU A 633 4.49 1.95 -18.26
CA LEU A 633 3.64 0.79 -18.55
C LEU A 633 4.43 -0.52 -18.76
N ARG A 634 5.66 -0.43 -19.28
CA ARG A 634 6.53 -1.58 -19.56
C ARG A 634 7.32 -2.07 -18.33
N ASN A 635 7.52 -1.20 -17.34
CA ASN A 635 8.38 -1.53 -16.22
C ASN A 635 7.76 -2.60 -15.32
N LYS A 636 8.27 -3.83 -15.41
CA LYS A 636 7.80 -5.00 -14.66
C LYS A 636 7.72 -4.77 -13.14
N ALA A 637 8.61 -3.94 -12.58
CA ALA A 637 8.61 -3.62 -11.14
C ALA A 637 7.31 -2.94 -10.69
N ASN A 638 6.64 -2.21 -11.60
CA ASN A 638 5.38 -1.58 -11.25
C ASN A 638 4.27 -2.64 -11.07
N ILE A 639 4.25 -3.74 -11.83
CA ILE A 639 3.03 -4.58 -11.92
C ILE A 639 2.90 -5.63 -10.84
N SER A 640 4.00 -6.05 -10.21
CA SER A 640 3.94 -7.01 -9.11
C SER A 640 3.20 -6.47 -7.87
N ALA A 641 3.00 -5.14 -7.78
CA ALA A 641 2.28 -4.51 -6.69
C ALA A 641 0.99 -3.83 -7.21
N ARG A 642 -0.18 -4.22 -6.68
CA ARG A 642 -1.45 -3.54 -7.00
C ARG A 642 -1.47 -2.05 -6.66
N SER A 643 -0.54 -1.56 -5.83
CA SER A 643 -0.40 -0.12 -5.57
C SER A 643 -0.15 0.70 -6.83
N THR A 644 0.35 0.10 -7.93
CA THR A 644 0.63 0.87 -9.14
C THR A 644 -0.54 0.93 -10.12
N VAL A 645 -1.66 0.27 -9.85
CA VAL A 645 -2.85 0.33 -10.73
C VAL A 645 -3.27 1.79 -10.98
N PRO A 646 -3.33 2.70 -9.98
CA PRO A 646 -3.57 4.11 -10.22
C PRO A 646 -2.52 4.76 -11.13
N LEU A 647 -1.23 4.47 -10.93
CA LEU A 647 -0.15 4.98 -11.78
C LEU A 647 -0.31 4.54 -13.25
N LEU A 648 -0.56 3.24 -13.47
CA LEU A 648 -0.76 2.69 -14.82
C LEU A 648 -2.01 3.28 -15.48
N ASN A 649 -3.09 3.48 -14.71
CA ASN A 649 -4.31 4.10 -15.21
C ASN A 649 -4.06 5.57 -15.63
N LEU A 650 -3.33 6.35 -14.83
CA LEU A 650 -2.95 7.72 -15.18
C LEU A 650 -2.12 7.76 -16.47
N ALA A 651 -1.11 6.88 -16.58
CA ALA A 651 -0.27 6.80 -17.77
C ALA A 651 -1.06 6.37 -19.02
N LEU A 652 -1.91 5.34 -18.92
CA LEU A 652 -2.80 4.92 -20.02
C LEU A 652 -3.75 6.04 -20.42
N SER A 653 -4.41 6.68 -19.46
CA SER A 653 -5.36 7.77 -19.71
C SER A 653 -4.68 8.96 -20.41
N ALA A 654 -3.46 9.29 -20.00
CA ALA A 654 -2.67 10.33 -20.67
C ALA A 654 -2.36 9.93 -22.13
N LEU A 655 -1.95 8.68 -22.38
CA LEU A 655 -1.72 8.18 -23.73
C LEU A 655 -2.99 8.14 -24.58
N VAL A 656 -4.15 7.83 -24.00
CA VAL A 656 -5.45 7.90 -24.69
C VAL A 656 -5.72 9.31 -25.18
N ASN A 657 -5.54 10.32 -24.31
CA ASN A 657 -5.71 11.73 -24.66
C ASN A 657 -4.71 12.19 -25.73
N LEU A 658 -3.44 11.81 -25.58
CA LEU A 658 -2.37 12.21 -26.51
C LEU A 658 -2.54 11.56 -27.89
N SER A 659 -2.98 10.31 -27.96
CA SER A 659 -3.18 9.57 -29.23
C SER A 659 -4.48 9.93 -29.96
N ALA A 660 -5.39 10.67 -29.32
CA ALA A 660 -6.66 11.05 -29.91
C ALA A 660 -6.47 12.09 -31.02
N GLY A 661 -6.57 11.66 -32.28
CA GLY A 661 -6.52 12.56 -33.45
C GLY A 661 -5.13 13.02 -33.88
N ASP A 662 -4.07 12.57 -33.22
CA ASP A 662 -2.69 13.03 -33.44
C ASP A 662 -1.87 11.95 -34.16
N ALA A 663 -1.43 12.20 -35.40
CA ALA A 663 -0.66 11.23 -36.18
C ALA A 663 0.78 11.06 -35.64
N ARG A 664 1.40 12.15 -35.18
CA ARG A 664 2.80 12.13 -34.74
C ARG A 664 2.97 11.33 -33.44
N VAL A 665 2.04 11.49 -32.49
CA VAL A 665 2.04 10.68 -31.27
C VAL A 665 1.90 9.18 -31.59
N LYS A 666 1.08 8.83 -32.59
CA LYS A 666 0.90 7.43 -33.00
C LYS A 666 2.18 6.83 -33.57
N GLU A 667 2.91 7.58 -34.40
CA GLU A 667 4.24 7.18 -34.89
C GLU A 667 5.21 6.93 -33.73
N ILE A 668 5.32 7.88 -32.79
CA ILE A 668 6.19 7.74 -31.61
C ILE A 668 5.81 6.50 -30.78
N LEU A 669 4.51 6.23 -30.61
CA LEU A 669 4.02 5.06 -29.90
C LEU A 669 4.36 3.75 -30.62
N LEU A 670 4.37 3.75 -31.95
CA LEU A 670 4.81 2.62 -32.76
C LEU A 670 6.33 2.40 -32.61
N GLU A 671 7.12 3.47 -32.71
CA GLU A 671 8.59 3.46 -32.53
C GLU A 671 9.02 3.00 -31.12
N THR A 672 8.23 3.37 -30.10
CA THR A 672 8.50 2.99 -28.69
C THR A 672 7.95 1.59 -28.33
N ASP A 673 7.35 0.89 -29.29
CA ASP A 673 6.80 -0.45 -29.11
C ASP A 673 5.73 -0.51 -27.99
N VAL A 674 4.73 0.37 -28.11
CA VAL A 674 3.59 0.45 -27.17
C VAL A 674 2.82 -0.88 -27.06
N TYR A 675 2.84 -1.72 -28.10
CA TYR A 675 2.04 -2.94 -28.12
C TYR A 675 2.53 -4.00 -27.14
N HIS A 676 3.84 -4.07 -26.89
CA HIS A 676 4.35 -4.87 -25.77
C HIS A 676 3.81 -4.37 -24.42
N ALA A 677 3.67 -3.06 -24.24
CA ALA A 677 3.05 -2.49 -23.03
C ALA A 677 1.56 -2.82 -22.95
N ILE A 678 0.83 -2.78 -24.06
CA ILE A 678 -0.61 -3.15 -24.14
C ILE A 678 -0.80 -4.63 -23.78
N VAL A 679 -0.02 -5.53 -24.39
CA VAL A 679 -0.03 -6.98 -24.06
C VAL A 679 0.24 -7.17 -22.58
N PHE A 680 1.24 -6.45 -22.07
CA PHE A 680 1.61 -6.51 -20.67
C PHE A 680 0.44 -6.08 -19.76
N VAL A 681 -0.24 -4.96 -20.05
CA VAL A 681 -1.39 -4.47 -19.27
C VAL A 681 -2.59 -5.42 -19.36
N LEU A 682 -2.93 -5.92 -20.56
CA LEU A 682 -4.07 -6.83 -20.73
C LEU A 682 -3.91 -8.12 -19.93
N LYS A 683 -2.68 -8.63 -19.79
CA LYS A 683 -2.38 -9.81 -18.94
C LYS A 683 -2.64 -9.60 -17.46
N THR A 684 -2.70 -8.36 -16.96
CA THR A 684 -2.98 -8.10 -15.54
C THR A 684 -4.41 -8.45 -15.13
N LYS A 685 -5.36 -8.47 -16.09
CA LYS A 685 -6.79 -8.69 -15.85
C LYS A 685 -7.42 -7.74 -14.80
N GLU A 686 -6.80 -6.58 -14.54
CA GLU A 686 -7.38 -5.56 -13.65
C GLU A 686 -8.42 -4.71 -14.38
N ASP A 687 -9.68 -4.78 -13.94
CA ASP A 687 -10.85 -4.14 -14.58
C ASP A 687 -10.67 -2.63 -14.84
N SER A 688 -10.05 -1.91 -13.90
CA SER A 688 -9.83 -0.46 -14.01
C SER A 688 -8.82 -0.07 -15.11
N LEU A 689 -8.00 -1.01 -15.59
CA LEU A 689 -7.01 -0.78 -16.65
C LEU A 689 -7.54 -1.21 -18.04
N MET A 690 -8.49 -2.14 -18.08
CA MET A 690 -8.98 -2.71 -19.34
C MET A 690 -9.58 -1.64 -20.26
N LEU A 691 -10.47 -0.79 -19.74
CA LEU A 691 -11.11 0.25 -20.54
C LEU A 691 -10.11 1.23 -21.18
N PRO A 692 -9.23 1.93 -20.43
CA PRO A 692 -8.28 2.86 -21.05
C PRO A 692 -7.28 2.16 -21.96
N CYS A 693 -6.89 0.91 -21.68
CA CYS A 693 -6.02 0.12 -22.55
C CYS A 693 -6.67 -0.21 -23.91
N VAL A 694 -7.94 -0.63 -23.91
CA VAL A 694 -8.67 -0.90 -25.16
C VAL A 694 -8.97 0.40 -25.90
N GLN A 695 -9.26 1.51 -25.20
CA GLN A 695 -9.45 2.83 -25.81
C GLN A 695 -8.19 3.32 -26.53
N LEU A 696 -7.01 3.17 -25.90
CA LEU A 696 -5.73 3.46 -26.54
C LEU A 696 -5.57 2.64 -27.80
N SER A 697 -5.85 1.33 -27.71
CA SER A 697 -5.78 0.42 -28.85
C SER A 697 -6.68 0.88 -30.01
N VAL A 698 -7.94 1.25 -29.74
CA VAL A 698 -8.90 1.79 -30.72
C VAL A 698 -8.41 3.08 -31.40
N ASN A 699 -7.66 3.93 -30.69
CA ASN A 699 -7.08 5.14 -31.27
C ASN A 699 -5.94 4.83 -32.25
N LEU A 700 -5.12 3.83 -31.92
CA LEU A 700 -3.94 3.42 -32.68
C LEU A 700 -4.30 2.62 -33.93
N THR A 701 -5.19 1.64 -33.83
CA THR A 701 -5.49 0.65 -34.89
C THR A 701 -6.32 1.18 -36.07
N LYS A 702 -6.47 2.50 -36.19
CA LYS A 702 -7.12 3.13 -37.34
C LYS A 702 -6.30 2.98 -38.63
N THR A 703 -4.98 2.80 -38.55
CA THR A 703 -4.10 2.60 -39.72
C THR A 703 -3.58 1.15 -39.81
N GLY A 704 -3.19 0.71 -41.00
CA GLY A 704 -2.75 -0.68 -41.25
C GLY A 704 -1.49 -1.09 -40.48
N ALA A 705 -0.47 -0.22 -40.43
CA ALA A 705 0.76 -0.49 -39.70
C ALA A 705 0.50 -0.79 -38.20
N HIS A 706 -0.39 0.00 -37.58
CA HIS A 706 -0.79 -0.21 -36.20
C HIS A 706 -1.58 -1.49 -35.98
N ARG A 707 -2.49 -1.87 -36.91
CA ARG A 707 -3.20 -3.16 -36.84
C ARG A 707 -2.24 -4.33 -36.90
N GLN A 708 -1.31 -4.32 -37.86
CA GLN A 708 -0.36 -5.40 -38.02
C GLN A 708 0.53 -5.56 -36.79
N ALA A 709 1.00 -4.45 -36.20
CA ALA A 709 1.80 -4.45 -34.97
C ALA A 709 1.01 -4.93 -33.75
N PHE A 710 -0.28 -4.55 -33.64
CA PHE A 710 -1.16 -5.06 -32.58
C PHE A 710 -1.32 -6.58 -32.69
N ILE A 711 -1.52 -7.11 -33.91
CA ILE A 711 -1.67 -8.55 -34.16
C ILE A 711 -0.36 -9.29 -33.87
N SER A 712 0.78 -8.80 -34.39
CA SER A 712 2.08 -9.47 -34.23
C SER A 712 2.58 -9.50 -32.78
N SER A 713 2.15 -8.55 -31.94
CA SER A 713 2.46 -8.54 -30.51
C SER A 713 1.74 -9.65 -29.71
N GLY A 714 0.72 -10.28 -30.29
CA GLY A 714 -0.16 -11.24 -29.58
C GLY A 714 -1.30 -10.60 -28.79
N ALA A 715 -1.47 -9.26 -28.85
CA ALA A 715 -2.57 -8.56 -28.18
C ALA A 715 -3.95 -8.99 -28.69
N PHE A 716 -4.04 -9.47 -29.94
CA PHE A 716 -5.29 -9.97 -30.51
C PHE A 716 -5.90 -11.13 -29.72
N ASN A 717 -5.10 -12.12 -29.31
CA ASN A 717 -5.60 -13.25 -28.55
C ASN A 717 -6.12 -12.83 -27.17
N LEU A 718 -5.41 -11.90 -26.50
CA LEU A 718 -5.85 -11.35 -25.22
C LEU A 718 -7.14 -10.53 -25.34
N LEU A 719 -7.37 -9.87 -26.47
CA LEU A 719 -8.61 -9.17 -26.75
C LEU A 719 -9.78 -10.16 -26.94
N LEU A 720 -9.53 -11.31 -27.56
CA LEU A 720 -10.52 -12.38 -27.67
C LEU A 720 -10.84 -12.97 -26.29
N ASP A 721 -9.84 -13.25 -25.47
CA ASP A 721 -10.05 -13.71 -24.08
C ASP A 721 -10.92 -12.70 -23.30
N LEU A 722 -10.64 -11.40 -23.46
CA LEU A 722 -11.43 -10.35 -22.84
C LEU A 722 -12.88 -10.33 -23.34
N LEU A 723 -13.12 -10.51 -24.64
CA LEU A 723 -14.46 -10.65 -25.19
C LEU A 723 -15.18 -11.85 -24.57
N MET A 724 -14.56 -13.03 -24.61
CA MET A 724 -15.16 -14.28 -24.12
C MET A 724 -15.46 -14.24 -22.63
N ALA A 725 -14.62 -13.57 -21.83
CA ALA A 725 -14.86 -13.40 -20.41
C ALA A 725 -15.97 -12.40 -20.07
N GLN A 726 -16.29 -11.45 -20.95
CA GLN A 726 -17.09 -10.27 -20.60
C GLN A 726 -18.37 -10.10 -21.44
N TYR A 727 -18.52 -10.76 -22.60
CA TYR A 727 -19.60 -10.47 -23.55
C TYR A 727 -21.02 -10.65 -22.97
N SER A 728 -21.18 -11.54 -21.99
CA SER A 728 -22.46 -11.78 -21.30
C SER A 728 -22.74 -10.77 -20.17
N SER A 729 -21.73 -10.02 -19.72
CA SER A 729 -21.83 -9.07 -18.61
C SER A 729 -22.28 -7.68 -19.08
N LEU A 730 -23.52 -7.57 -19.55
CA LEU A 730 -24.04 -6.39 -20.28
C LEU A 730 -24.61 -5.25 -19.42
N TYR A 731 -24.28 -5.22 -18.12
CA TYR A 731 -24.67 -4.12 -17.23
C TYR A 731 -24.09 -2.78 -17.72
N PHE A 732 -24.81 -1.68 -17.46
CA PHE A 732 -24.50 -0.33 -17.95
C PHE A 732 -23.01 0.06 -17.85
N HIS A 733 -22.35 -0.24 -16.73
CA HIS A 733 -20.94 0.10 -16.50
C HIS A 733 -19.94 -0.66 -17.41
N LYS A 734 -20.29 -1.86 -17.88
CA LYS A 734 -19.42 -2.68 -18.75
C LYS A 734 -19.70 -2.46 -20.24
N GLN A 735 -20.84 -1.86 -20.60
CA GLN A 735 -21.17 -1.55 -21.99
C GLN A 735 -20.08 -0.68 -22.65
N LYS A 736 -19.50 0.29 -21.92
CA LYS A 736 -18.43 1.14 -22.50
C LYS A 736 -17.19 0.35 -22.90
N LEU A 737 -16.75 -0.60 -22.08
CA LEU A 737 -15.62 -1.48 -22.40
C LEU A 737 -15.95 -2.35 -23.62
N LEU A 738 -17.10 -3.03 -23.59
CA LEU A 738 -17.52 -3.92 -24.66
C LEU A 738 -17.76 -3.18 -25.99
N ALA A 739 -18.22 -1.93 -25.95
CA ALA A 739 -18.30 -1.06 -27.13
C ALA A 739 -16.91 -0.81 -27.74
N CYS A 740 -15.91 -0.53 -26.90
CA CYS A 740 -14.53 -0.37 -27.36
C CYS A 740 -13.96 -1.69 -27.92
N VAL A 741 -14.25 -2.83 -27.30
CA VAL A 741 -13.86 -4.16 -27.80
C VAL A 741 -14.48 -4.44 -29.17
N ALA A 742 -15.79 -4.26 -29.33
CA ALA A 742 -16.48 -4.44 -30.61
C ALA A 742 -15.94 -3.49 -31.70
N GLY A 743 -15.67 -2.23 -31.32
CA GLY A 743 -15.05 -1.26 -32.21
C GLY A 743 -13.64 -1.65 -32.65
N LEU A 744 -12.82 -2.17 -31.73
CA LEU A 744 -11.46 -2.63 -32.01
C LEU A 744 -11.46 -3.87 -32.92
N LEU A 745 -12.30 -4.86 -32.63
CA LEU A 745 -12.47 -6.04 -33.46
C LEU A 745 -12.92 -5.67 -34.88
N GLY A 746 -13.86 -4.74 -35.01
CA GLY A 746 -14.26 -4.20 -36.32
C GLY A 746 -13.12 -3.50 -37.06
N GLN A 747 -12.20 -2.81 -36.36
CA GLN A 747 -11.01 -2.23 -37.00
C GLN A 747 -10.03 -3.32 -37.44
N LEU A 748 -9.78 -4.34 -36.61
CA LEU A 748 -8.88 -5.46 -36.91
C LEU A 748 -9.41 -6.35 -38.04
N ALA A 749 -10.73 -6.44 -38.21
CA ALA A 749 -11.38 -7.16 -39.30
C ALA A 749 -11.11 -6.56 -40.70
N ASN A 750 -10.47 -5.40 -40.80
CA ASN A 750 -9.94 -4.90 -42.07
C ASN A 750 -8.70 -5.70 -42.54
N GLU A 751 -8.05 -6.47 -41.67
CA GLU A 751 -6.99 -7.41 -42.04
C GLU A 751 -7.61 -8.76 -42.45
N PRO A 752 -7.48 -9.20 -43.72
CA PRO A 752 -8.25 -10.34 -44.24
C PRO A 752 -8.09 -11.64 -43.44
N LYS A 753 -6.85 -11.96 -43.03
CA LYS A 753 -6.54 -13.17 -42.25
C LYS A 753 -7.22 -13.15 -40.88
N VAL A 754 -7.12 -12.03 -40.16
CA VAL A 754 -7.73 -11.88 -38.84
C VAL A 754 -9.25 -11.92 -38.93
N SER A 755 -9.81 -11.25 -39.93
CA SER A 755 -11.23 -11.27 -40.22
C SER A 755 -11.75 -12.69 -40.47
N GLN A 756 -10.95 -13.53 -41.13
CA GLN A 756 -11.28 -14.94 -41.36
C GLN A 756 -11.20 -15.73 -40.06
N ASP A 757 -10.12 -15.56 -39.28
CA ASP A 757 -9.95 -16.23 -37.99
C ASP A 757 -11.09 -15.92 -37.02
N MET A 758 -11.56 -14.66 -36.97
CA MET A 758 -12.70 -14.25 -36.12
C MET A 758 -14.02 -14.95 -36.47
N VAL A 759 -14.16 -15.49 -37.68
CA VAL A 759 -15.39 -16.17 -38.14
C VAL A 759 -15.22 -17.68 -38.06
N ASP A 760 -14.07 -18.20 -38.48
CA ASP A 760 -13.86 -19.64 -38.62
C ASP A 760 -13.34 -20.29 -37.34
N ASN A 761 -12.45 -19.59 -36.61
CA ASN A 761 -11.68 -20.16 -35.50
C ASN A 761 -12.16 -19.68 -34.13
N TYR A 762 -12.91 -18.57 -34.07
CA TYR A 762 -13.38 -17.98 -32.82
C TYR A 762 -14.86 -17.59 -32.90
N PRO A 763 -15.62 -17.64 -31.79
CA PRO A 763 -17.05 -17.33 -31.78
C PRO A 763 -17.33 -15.82 -31.73
N VAL A 764 -16.53 -14.99 -32.41
CA VAL A 764 -16.66 -13.51 -32.34
C VAL A 764 -17.98 -13.05 -32.92
N LEU A 765 -18.38 -13.64 -34.06
CA LEU A 765 -19.68 -13.34 -34.67
C LEU A 765 -20.84 -13.64 -33.72
N ASP A 766 -20.80 -14.79 -33.03
CA ASP A 766 -21.82 -15.20 -32.08
C ASP A 766 -21.89 -14.25 -30.88
N CYS A 767 -20.73 -13.85 -30.35
CA CYS A 767 -20.66 -12.88 -29.27
C CYS A 767 -21.24 -11.52 -29.67
N LEU A 768 -20.91 -11.00 -30.86
CA LEU A 768 -21.44 -9.73 -31.35
C LEU A 768 -22.95 -9.80 -31.62
N LEU A 769 -23.46 -10.93 -32.13
CA LEU A 769 -24.90 -11.13 -32.30
C LEU A 769 -25.61 -11.21 -30.96
N TYR A 770 -25.03 -11.88 -29.96
CA TYR A 770 -25.56 -11.89 -28.60
C TYR A 770 -25.64 -10.47 -28.02
N MET A 771 -24.55 -9.71 -28.14
CA MET A 771 -24.48 -8.30 -27.73
C MET A 771 -25.50 -7.43 -28.49
N PHE A 772 -25.80 -7.76 -29.74
CA PHE A 772 -26.85 -7.11 -30.53
C PHE A 772 -28.28 -7.46 -30.07
N HIS A 773 -28.50 -8.55 -29.34
CA HIS A 773 -29.83 -8.85 -28.78
C HIS A 773 -30.02 -8.38 -27.34
N ALA A 774 -29.00 -7.72 -26.77
CA ALA A 774 -29.05 -7.14 -25.45
C ALA A 774 -30.16 -6.08 -25.32
N ALA A 775 -30.94 -6.16 -24.25
CA ALA A 775 -31.87 -5.10 -23.83
C ALA A 775 -31.11 -3.97 -23.11
N ASP A 776 -31.72 -2.79 -23.01
CA ASP A 776 -31.24 -1.63 -22.23
C ASP A 776 -29.80 -1.19 -22.55
N THR A 777 -29.48 -1.09 -23.85
CA THR A 777 -28.16 -0.67 -24.32
C THR A 777 -28.08 0.80 -24.70
N THR A 778 -26.92 1.43 -24.48
CA THR A 778 -26.65 2.77 -25.02
C THR A 778 -26.48 2.77 -26.54
N ILE A 779 -26.79 3.90 -27.19
CA ILE A 779 -26.63 4.08 -28.65
C ILE A 779 -25.16 3.94 -29.06
N GLU A 780 -24.22 4.39 -28.22
CA GLU A 780 -22.79 4.26 -28.47
C GLU A 780 -22.36 2.80 -28.52
N PHE A 781 -22.82 1.98 -27.56
CA PHE A 781 -22.58 0.54 -27.56
C PHE A 781 -23.16 -0.11 -28.81
N ARG A 782 -24.43 0.20 -29.10
CA ARG A 782 -25.16 -0.29 -30.27
C ARG A 782 -24.40 -0.01 -31.57
N SER A 783 -23.95 1.24 -31.75
CA SER A 783 -23.19 1.69 -32.91
C SER A 783 -21.92 0.86 -33.12
N LYS A 784 -21.17 0.57 -32.05
CA LYS A 784 -19.92 -0.20 -32.16
C LYS A 784 -20.15 -1.69 -32.47
N VAL A 785 -21.21 -2.28 -31.93
CA VAL A 785 -21.60 -3.66 -32.26
C VAL A 785 -22.00 -3.76 -33.73
N VAL A 786 -22.86 -2.84 -34.21
CA VAL A 786 -23.26 -2.75 -35.62
C VAL A 786 -22.05 -2.56 -36.53
N PHE A 787 -21.09 -1.71 -36.14
CA PHE A 787 -19.84 -1.54 -36.88
C PHE A 787 -19.02 -2.84 -36.94
N GLY A 788 -18.89 -3.58 -35.85
CA GLY A 788 -18.20 -4.88 -35.82
C GLY A 788 -18.86 -5.90 -36.77
N LEU A 789 -20.18 -6.06 -36.67
CA LEU A 789 -20.96 -6.92 -37.56
C LEU A 789 -20.82 -6.53 -39.03
N LYS A 790 -20.81 -5.23 -39.33
CA LYS A 790 -20.58 -4.70 -40.68
C LYS A 790 -19.25 -5.15 -41.23
N GLN A 791 -18.19 -5.08 -40.42
CA GLN A 791 -16.84 -5.40 -40.89
C GLN A 791 -16.65 -6.90 -41.11
N LEU A 792 -17.20 -7.75 -40.25
CA LEU A 792 -17.16 -9.20 -40.43
C LEU A 792 -17.98 -9.70 -41.62
N SER A 793 -19.05 -8.97 -41.98
CA SER A 793 -19.95 -9.32 -43.08
C SER A 793 -19.39 -8.98 -44.47
N GLN A 794 -18.35 -8.14 -44.57
CA GLN A 794 -17.86 -7.69 -45.86
C GLN A 794 -17.31 -8.85 -46.70
N GLY A 795 -17.88 -9.05 -47.89
CA GLY A 795 -17.42 -10.07 -48.84
C GLY A 795 -17.71 -11.52 -48.45
N ARG A 796 -18.53 -11.77 -47.41
CA ARG A 796 -18.83 -13.12 -46.91
C ARG A 796 -20.33 -13.40 -46.87
N TRP A 797 -20.83 -14.10 -47.88
CA TRP A 797 -22.27 -14.39 -48.01
C TRP A 797 -22.88 -15.16 -46.84
N HIS A 798 -22.15 -16.12 -46.25
CA HIS A 798 -22.65 -16.93 -45.12
C HIS A 798 -22.79 -16.08 -43.84
N VAL A 799 -21.86 -15.14 -43.61
CA VAL A 799 -21.97 -14.16 -42.52
C VAL A 799 -23.11 -13.19 -42.80
N GLN A 800 -23.21 -12.66 -44.03
CA GLN A 800 -24.29 -11.76 -44.44
C GLN A 800 -25.67 -12.40 -44.24
N GLN A 801 -25.84 -13.68 -44.58
CA GLN A 801 -27.08 -14.42 -44.35
C GLN A 801 -27.42 -14.49 -42.86
N ARG A 802 -26.43 -14.86 -42.03
CA ARG A 802 -26.63 -15.06 -40.59
C ARG A 802 -26.92 -13.73 -39.87
N VAL A 803 -26.13 -12.69 -40.15
CA VAL A 803 -26.33 -11.34 -39.61
C VAL A 803 -27.66 -10.76 -40.12
N GLY A 804 -27.97 -10.94 -41.40
CA GLY A 804 -29.24 -10.49 -42.00
C GLY A 804 -30.46 -11.02 -41.25
N LYS A 805 -30.50 -12.34 -41.05
CA LYS A 805 -31.57 -13.04 -40.31
C LYS A 805 -31.81 -12.48 -38.90
N HIS A 806 -30.75 -12.09 -38.19
CA HIS A 806 -30.85 -11.59 -36.82
C HIS A 806 -31.09 -10.09 -36.72
N CYS A 807 -30.56 -9.29 -37.65
CA CYS A 807 -30.44 -7.85 -37.46
C CYS A 807 -31.41 -7.02 -38.31
N ILE A 808 -31.82 -7.47 -39.50
CA ILE A 808 -32.54 -6.62 -40.48
C ILE A 808 -33.84 -6.05 -39.89
N GLN A 809 -34.70 -6.88 -39.32
CA GLN A 809 -35.98 -6.44 -38.76
C GLN A 809 -35.80 -5.35 -37.70
N THR A 810 -34.89 -5.59 -36.74
CA THR A 810 -34.61 -4.66 -35.64
C THR A 810 -33.99 -3.37 -36.16
N LEU A 811 -33.00 -3.45 -37.07
CA LEU A 811 -32.32 -2.26 -37.62
C LEU A 811 -33.25 -1.37 -38.45
N VAL A 812 -34.15 -1.96 -39.23
CA VAL A 812 -35.15 -1.21 -40.00
C VAL A 812 -36.12 -0.47 -39.07
N THR A 813 -36.53 -1.13 -37.98
CA THR A 813 -37.37 -0.53 -36.95
C THR A 813 -36.64 0.61 -36.25
N GLU A 814 -35.38 0.38 -35.83
CA GLU A 814 -34.55 1.39 -35.18
C GLU A 814 -34.32 2.62 -36.07
N LEU A 815 -34.13 2.47 -37.40
CA LEU A 815 -34.01 3.61 -38.32
C LEU A 815 -35.25 4.51 -38.33
N ARG A 816 -36.44 3.94 -38.10
CA ARG A 816 -37.70 4.69 -37.97
C ARG A 816 -37.79 5.43 -36.63
N GLU A 817 -37.06 5.00 -35.61
CA GLU A 817 -37.12 5.60 -34.27
C GLU A 817 -35.94 6.56 -34.01
N SER A 818 -34.78 6.31 -34.63
CA SER A 818 -33.50 6.97 -34.36
C SER A 818 -33.19 8.18 -35.26
N GLY A 819 -34.21 8.81 -35.86
CA GLY A 819 -34.02 9.92 -36.81
C GLY A 819 -33.20 11.11 -36.27
N SER A 820 -33.13 11.28 -34.94
CA SER A 820 -32.35 12.32 -34.27
C SER A 820 -30.86 12.00 -34.10
N TYR A 821 -30.44 10.75 -34.32
CA TYR A 821 -29.06 10.27 -34.10
C TYR A 821 -28.36 9.96 -35.43
N VAL A 822 -27.86 11.01 -36.10
CA VAL A 822 -27.31 10.93 -37.46
C VAL A 822 -26.18 9.90 -37.59
N ASP A 823 -25.22 9.89 -36.65
CA ASP A 823 -24.05 8.98 -36.72
C ASP A 823 -24.45 7.51 -36.57
N TYR A 824 -25.45 7.23 -35.72
CA TYR A 824 -25.97 5.89 -35.55
C TYR A 824 -26.68 5.43 -36.83
N SER A 825 -27.60 6.27 -37.34
CA SER A 825 -28.34 6.00 -38.58
C SER A 825 -27.39 5.78 -39.76
N ALA A 826 -26.30 6.57 -39.88
CA ALA A 826 -25.27 6.35 -40.89
C ALA A 826 -24.62 4.96 -40.75
N THR A 827 -24.28 4.55 -39.52
CA THR A 827 -23.66 3.25 -39.24
C THR A 827 -24.58 2.09 -39.62
N VAL A 828 -25.87 2.19 -39.29
CA VAL A 828 -26.88 1.18 -39.65
C VAL A 828 -27.06 1.08 -41.17
N LEU A 829 -27.17 2.22 -41.86
CA LEU A 829 -27.27 2.23 -43.33
C LEU A 829 -26.07 1.56 -44.00
N VAL A 830 -24.86 1.76 -43.46
CA VAL A 830 -23.65 1.08 -43.98
C VAL A 830 -23.73 -0.43 -43.80
N LEU A 831 -24.21 -0.92 -42.65
CA LEU A 831 -24.40 -2.36 -42.45
C LEU A 831 -25.42 -2.91 -43.43
N LEU A 832 -26.59 -2.27 -43.57
CA LEU A 832 -27.62 -2.71 -44.52
C LEU A 832 -27.11 -2.72 -45.96
N GLN A 833 -26.29 -1.73 -46.36
CA GLN A 833 -25.60 -1.76 -47.65
C GLN A 833 -24.73 -3.01 -47.83
N VAL A 834 -23.93 -3.39 -46.83
CA VAL A 834 -23.13 -4.62 -46.89
C VAL A 834 -24.00 -5.86 -46.93
N LEU A 835 -25.09 -5.90 -46.16
CA LEU A 835 -26.00 -7.05 -46.11
C LEU A 835 -26.78 -7.23 -47.42
N SER A 836 -27.06 -6.15 -48.14
CA SER A 836 -27.79 -6.17 -49.42
C SER A 836 -26.99 -6.75 -50.59
N ASP A 837 -25.71 -7.06 -50.39
CA ASP A 837 -24.91 -7.82 -51.36
C ASP A 837 -25.35 -9.30 -51.42
N PHE A 838 -26.01 -9.80 -50.37
CA PHE A 838 -26.65 -11.12 -50.36
C PHE A 838 -28.13 -10.99 -50.71
N LYS A 839 -28.52 -11.44 -51.90
CA LYS A 839 -29.87 -11.24 -52.50
C LYS A 839 -31.06 -11.53 -51.54
N PRO A 840 -31.10 -12.65 -50.78
CA PRO A 840 -32.20 -12.90 -49.84
C PRO A 840 -32.42 -11.78 -48.81
N ASN A 841 -31.35 -11.16 -48.30
CA ASN A 841 -31.47 -10.07 -47.34
C ASN A 841 -32.22 -8.86 -47.92
N CYS A 842 -32.17 -8.62 -49.23
CA CYS A 842 -32.94 -7.54 -49.85
C CYS A 842 -34.46 -7.79 -49.81
N PHE A 843 -34.88 -9.06 -49.87
CA PHE A 843 -36.29 -9.42 -49.67
C PHE A 843 -36.68 -9.25 -48.21
N ASP A 844 -35.83 -9.66 -47.27
CA ASP A 844 -36.06 -9.47 -45.84
C ASP A 844 -36.16 -7.97 -45.47
N MET A 845 -35.33 -7.11 -46.07
CA MET A 845 -35.42 -5.65 -45.88
C MET A 845 -36.74 -5.08 -46.40
N LYS A 846 -37.24 -5.54 -47.55
CA LYS A 846 -38.56 -5.15 -48.06
C LYS A 846 -39.67 -5.61 -47.12
N ALA A 847 -39.62 -6.86 -46.66
CA ALA A 847 -40.59 -7.41 -45.72
C ALA A 847 -40.60 -6.66 -44.38
N ALA A 848 -39.44 -6.18 -43.93
CA ALA A 848 -39.29 -5.37 -42.72
C ALA A 848 -39.78 -3.91 -42.86
N GLY A 849 -40.13 -3.45 -44.06
CA GLY A 849 -40.63 -2.08 -44.29
C GLY A 849 -39.53 -1.02 -44.44
N ILE A 850 -38.41 -1.35 -45.10
CA ILE A 850 -37.27 -0.44 -45.28
C ILE A 850 -37.63 0.88 -46.01
N HIS A 851 -38.58 0.87 -46.95
CA HIS A 851 -38.96 2.06 -47.70
C HIS A 851 -39.60 3.12 -46.80
N ASP A 852 -40.53 2.72 -45.93
CA ASP A 852 -41.14 3.59 -44.93
C ASP A 852 -40.09 4.18 -43.98
N ALA A 853 -39.09 3.37 -43.59
CA ALA A 853 -38.00 3.82 -42.73
C ALA A 853 -37.13 4.89 -43.42
N PHE A 854 -36.90 4.78 -44.73
CA PHE A 854 -36.20 5.81 -45.51
C PHE A 854 -36.99 7.11 -45.59
N GLU A 855 -38.28 7.05 -45.91
CA GLU A 855 -39.13 8.25 -45.97
C GLU A 855 -39.13 8.99 -44.62
N TYR A 856 -39.27 8.24 -43.53
CA TYR A 856 -39.23 8.80 -42.19
C TYR A 856 -37.88 9.46 -41.85
N LEU A 857 -36.77 8.78 -42.18
CA LEU A 857 -35.44 9.30 -41.91
C LEU A 857 -35.15 10.56 -42.72
N LEU A 858 -35.49 10.56 -44.02
CA LEU A 858 -35.34 11.71 -44.93
C LEU A 858 -36.16 12.92 -44.48
N ALA A 859 -37.36 12.70 -43.94
CA ALA A 859 -38.21 13.78 -43.41
C ALA A 859 -37.58 14.48 -42.19
N ARG A 860 -36.66 13.83 -41.48
CA ARG A 860 -36.09 14.32 -40.20
C ARG A 860 -34.61 14.70 -40.25
N THR A 861 -33.87 14.32 -41.28
CA THR A 861 -32.45 14.67 -41.43
C THR A 861 -32.18 15.51 -42.67
N LYS A 862 -31.28 16.49 -42.55
CA LYS A 862 -30.81 17.33 -43.66
C LYS A 862 -29.35 17.04 -44.04
N VAL A 863 -28.82 15.89 -43.61
CA VAL A 863 -27.41 15.55 -43.81
C VAL A 863 -27.22 14.81 -45.13
N ASP A 864 -26.60 15.46 -46.12
CA ASP A 864 -26.41 14.94 -47.49
C ASP A 864 -25.84 13.52 -47.55
N SER A 865 -24.91 13.16 -46.65
CA SER A 865 -24.31 11.83 -46.62
C SER A 865 -25.32 10.71 -46.33
N ILE A 866 -26.41 11.01 -45.61
CA ILE A 866 -27.52 10.07 -45.38
C ILE A 866 -28.35 9.91 -46.64
N TYR A 867 -28.67 11.01 -47.34
CA TYR A 867 -29.40 10.98 -48.61
C TYR A 867 -28.70 10.10 -49.64
N THR A 868 -27.40 10.31 -49.83
CA THR A 868 -26.60 9.52 -50.79
C THR A 868 -26.61 8.02 -50.43
N ARG A 869 -26.53 7.69 -49.13
CA ARG A 869 -26.55 6.29 -48.68
C ARG A 869 -27.90 5.61 -48.88
N ILE A 870 -28.99 6.33 -48.59
CA ILE A 870 -30.35 5.84 -48.80
C ILE A 870 -30.58 5.59 -50.29
N ALA A 871 -30.26 6.55 -51.15
CA ALA A 871 -30.42 6.41 -52.60
C ALA A 871 -29.67 5.18 -53.14
N GLY A 872 -28.39 5.01 -52.76
CA GLY A 872 -27.59 3.87 -53.20
C GLY A 872 -28.08 2.52 -52.66
N LEU A 873 -28.58 2.48 -51.42
CA LEU A 873 -29.16 1.26 -50.84
C LEU A 873 -30.50 0.91 -51.50
N GLN A 874 -31.36 1.90 -51.74
CA GLN A 874 -32.66 1.72 -52.38
C GLN A 874 -32.52 1.23 -53.82
N GLU A 875 -31.60 1.80 -54.59
CA GLU A 875 -31.28 1.32 -55.94
C GLU A 875 -30.84 -0.14 -55.93
N ARG A 876 -29.95 -0.50 -55.00
CA ARG A 876 -29.44 -1.87 -54.87
C ARG A 876 -30.52 -2.87 -54.49
N ILE A 877 -31.37 -2.55 -53.51
CA ILE A 877 -32.51 -3.38 -53.10
C ILE A 877 -33.46 -3.57 -54.28
N ASN A 878 -33.80 -2.50 -55.01
CA ASN A 878 -34.68 -2.57 -56.17
C ASN A 878 -34.09 -3.43 -57.28
N ARG A 879 -32.79 -3.30 -57.56
CA ARG A 879 -32.10 -4.12 -58.56
C ARG A 879 -32.09 -5.61 -58.18
N GLN A 880 -31.78 -5.94 -56.93
CA GLN A 880 -31.69 -7.33 -56.44
C GLN A 880 -33.06 -8.02 -56.31
N THR A 881 -34.14 -7.25 -56.14
CA THR A 881 -35.51 -7.75 -55.94
C THR A 881 -36.41 -7.59 -57.15
N ARG A 882 -35.88 -7.09 -58.28
CA ARG A 882 -36.61 -7.20 -59.56
C ARG A 882 -36.81 -8.68 -59.86
N TYR A 883 -38.05 -9.07 -60.08
CA TYR A 883 -38.38 -10.36 -60.64
C TYR A 883 -37.82 -10.39 -62.06
N ASP A 884 -36.66 -11.01 -62.25
CA ASP A 884 -36.32 -11.55 -63.56
C ASP A 884 -37.32 -12.68 -63.79
N TYR A 885 -38.44 -12.35 -64.43
CA TYR A 885 -39.30 -13.32 -65.08
C TYR A 885 -38.41 -14.18 -65.99
N PHE A 886 -38.49 -15.50 -65.81
CA PHE A 886 -37.84 -16.53 -66.61
C PHE A 886 -37.46 -16.10 -68.03
N ALA A 887 -36.17 -16.15 -68.35
CA ALA A 887 -35.71 -16.24 -69.73
C ALA A 887 -34.53 -17.20 -69.80
N SER A 888 -34.88 -18.45 -70.16
CA SER A 888 -34.08 -19.52 -70.80
C SER A 888 -32.89 -20.09 -70.03
#